data_AF-A0A8T6D2I0-F1
#
_entry.id   AF-A0A8T6D2I0-F1
#
_cell.length_a   1.000
_cell.length_b   1.000
_cell.length_c   1.000
_cell.angle_alpha   90.00
_cell.angle_beta   90.00
_cell.angle_gamma   90.00
#
_symmetry.space_group_name_H-M   'P 1'
#
loop_
_entity.id
_entity.type
_entity.pdbx_description
1 polymer ?
#
loop_
_entity_poly.entity_id
_entity_poly.type
_entity_poly.pdbx_seq_one_letter_code
_entity_poly.pdbx_strand_id
1 'polypeptide(L)'
;MVRRLTGGRNRTDVHPREVRSAVRRPPSAEQIHAVREYLRTRAWRRGAQPTADEYGVSRSTLWRFLWTEHVSPKLVAAVTADIGASTWELRQAAERLHPPRGTAGVNRLRLTSADKQTIELLCHTPLATVDEMAALIKLPANTLRERLARLAKRGLADSRPHRLQLLSVRPQRRFFPTREGIVALAGGSQAGIERLMRLYPVSRRWFRALAERLDAVAALYRVASIIATMDADASDAPVVVTHCRTGPYDLLLRLPSGGTVGLVRQGPMLTNASLRYRIRTIERMNAAQRASLTLILTDSEQDMRRVLRAIADPSAHTETLVAVTGDVIAVGVGGERQVWQQGGYGFASTPTLEPDVPLSTIVAHAHRLAGAYPHLGRTPTRQPVNASRTDLPDPAEQFDQALSLTLSRAEKRALDLLAGWPFCSPAQLAGLMDGVSERRANQVLRDLREHGLVQREELGYLLSDAGLTYLARRDRAAVGPTLDRWTPLRDEEGYIGSLVQTAANQHRHQGGVTEFCARLSAEAARSPEHELLDLLPTQRSQISYEHRWTRYPLYPDASFQLRAHDDWHWCLVEFERRATTPRRVPERLRAYRRYFGSGYVRPDHGGQLPLVLFVFETERAESTFLDAAERVSPAPFLSSNLDAICEQGVLGRSWRAWGVRVPDRHRLEQYGQLLGQQSTAPTTRAQQFR
;
A
#
# COMPACT_ATOMS: atom_id res chain seq x y z
N MET A 1 70.79 -31.85 -45.97
CA MET A 1 69.66 -32.22 -45.08
C MET A 1 69.44 -31.08 -44.10
N VAL A 2 68.31 -30.34 -43.99
CA VAL A 2 67.12 -30.07 -44.82
C VAL A 2 66.63 -28.67 -44.36
N ARG A 3 66.59 -27.69 -45.29
CA ARG A 3 65.69 -26.50 -45.48
C ARG A 3 65.40 -25.51 -44.31
N ARG A 4 65.66 -24.19 -44.47
CA ARG A 4 64.91 -23.12 -45.23
C ARG A 4 63.51 -22.84 -44.63
N LEU A 5 62.92 -21.64 -44.52
CA LEU A 5 63.20 -20.24 -44.90
C LEU A 5 62.03 -19.36 -44.35
N THR A 6 62.37 -18.24 -43.70
CA THR A 6 61.84 -16.86 -43.82
C THR A 6 60.37 -16.50 -44.20
N GLY A 7 59.88 -15.43 -43.55
CA GLY A 7 58.79 -14.52 -43.98
C GLY A 7 57.71 -14.39 -42.89
N GLY A 8 57.42 -13.26 -42.26
CA GLY A 8 57.45 -11.86 -42.68
C GLY A 8 56.02 -11.36 -42.80
N ARG A 9 55.56 -10.45 -41.91
CA ARG A 9 54.55 -9.40 -42.19
C ARG A 9 54.31 -8.47 -40.98
N ASN A 10 54.78 -7.24 -41.17
CA ASN A 10 54.16 -5.95 -40.89
C ASN A 10 53.50 -5.72 -39.52
N ARG A 11 54.31 -5.18 -38.59
CA ARG A 11 53.86 -4.10 -37.69
C ARG A 11 53.72 -2.83 -38.51
N THR A 12 52.50 -2.41 -38.78
CA THR A 12 52.20 -1.01 -39.15
C THR A 12 52.23 -0.19 -37.87
N ASP A 13 53.19 0.73 -37.80
CA ASP A 13 53.19 1.87 -36.90
C ASP A 13 51.90 2.68 -37.12
N VAL A 14 51.03 2.67 -36.12
CA VAL A 14 49.92 3.62 -36.03
C VAL A 14 50.33 4.68 -35.03
N HIS A 15 50.52 5.89 -35.53
CA HIS A 15 50.80 7.09 -34.75
C HIS A 15 49.86 7.23 -33.54
N PRO A 16 50.38 7.62 -32.36
CA PRO A 16 49.55 7.89 -31.19
C PRO A 16 48.98 9.32 -31.28
N ARG A 17 48.10 9.58 -32.25
CA ARG A 17 47.46 10.90 -32.38
C ARG A 17 46.15 10.92 -33.17
N GLU A 18 45.32 9.87 -33.14
CA GLU A 18 44.01 9.94 -33.82
C GLU A 18 42.92 8.98 -33.28
N VAL A 19 42.86 8.76 -31.95
CA VAL A 19 41.74 8.03 -31.31
C VAL A 19 41.17 8.80 -30.11
N ARG A 20 41.07 10.14 -30.23
CA ARG A 20 40.43 11.00 -29.23
C ARG A 20 39.39 11.92 -29.85
N SER A 21 38.36 11.36 -30.51
CA SER A 21 37.13 12.11 -30.81
C SER A 21 35.95 11.23 -31.22
N ALA A 22 35.80 10.04 -30.66
CA ALA A 22 34.46 9.44 -30.56
C ALA A 22 33.94 9.78 -29.17
N VAL A 23 33.24 10.92 -29.06
CA VAL A 23 32.39 11.21 -27.91
C VAL A 23 31.41 10.04 -27.80
N ARG A 24 31.71 9.06 -26.93
CA ARG A 24 30.80 7.95 -26.62
C ARG A 24 29.54 8.61 -26.08
N ARG A 25 28.51 8.71 -26.92
CA ARG A 25 27.19 9.16 -26.49
C ARG A 25 26.82 8.34 -25.24
N PRO A 26 26.36 8.99 -24.16
CA PRO A 26 25.89 8.24 -23.00
C PRO A 26 24.79 7.26 -23.47
N PRO A 27 24.78 6.02 -22.94
CA PRO A 27 23.82 5.02 -23.35
C PRO A 27 22.39 5.52 -23.11
N SER A 28 21.48 5.28 -24.06
CA SER A 28 20.08 5.71 -23.95
C SER A 28 19.38 4.99 -22.79
N ALA A 29 18.28 5.57 -22.28
CA ALA A 29 17.47 4.94 -21.24
C ALA A 29 16.98 3.54 -21.66
N GLU A 30 16.60 3.38 -22.93
CA GLU A 30 16.20 2.10 -23.51
C GLU A 30 17.35 1.08 -23.55
N GLN A 31 18.56 1.52 -23.90
CA GLN A 31 19.74 0.66 -23.94
C GLN A 31 20.14 0.20 -22.53
N ILE A 32 20.10 1.11 -21.55
CA ILE A 32 20.31 0.78 -20.14
C ILE A 32 19.26 -0.24 -19.66
N HIS A 33 18.00 -0.05 -20.06
CA HIS A 33 16.92 -0.98 -19.73
C HIS A 33 17.17 -2.37 -20.34
N ALA A 34 17.53 -2.45 -21.62
CA ALA A 34 17.81 -3.72 -22.30
C ALA A 34 19.03 -4.46 -21.73
N VAL A 35 20.11 -3.74 -21.41
CA VAL A 35 21.27 -4.33 -20.70
C VAL A 35 20.86 -4.86 -19.32
N ARG A 36 20.03 -4.11 -18.60
CA ARG A 36 19.53 -4.51 -17.28
C ARG A 36 18.65 -5.76 -17.37
N GLU A 37 17.81 -5.86 -18.39
CA GLU A 37 16.98 -7.03 -18.67
C GLU A 37 17.84 -8.26 -18.98
N TYR A 38 18.78 -8.14 -19.91
CA TYR A 38 19.71 -9.22 -20.25
C TYR A 38 20.50 -9.73 -19.03
N LEU A 39 21.16 -8.82 -18.28
CA LEU A 39 21.94 -9.18 -17.11
C LEU A 39 21.08 -9.81 -16.01
N ARG A 40 19.83 -9.37 -15.88
CA ARG A 40 18.86 -9.95 -14.94
C ARG A 40 18.55 -11.39 -15.32
N THR A 41 18.25 -11.66 -16.59
CA THR A 41 17.97 -13.00 -17.11
C THR A 41 19.18 -13.92 -16.99
N ARG A 42 20.39 -13.40 -17.27
CA ARG A 42 21.64 -14.16 -17.13
C ARG A 42 21.97 -14.49 -15.67
N ALA A 43 21.93 -13.50 -14.78
CA ALA A 43 22.16 -13.69 -13.35
C ALA A 43 21.15 -14.66 -12.72
N TRP A 44 19.93 -14.70 -13.25
CA TRP A 44 18.93 -15.68 -12.87
C TRP A 44 19.32 -17.11 -13.28
N ARG A 45 19.75 -17.30 -14.55
CA ARG A 45 20.11 -18.63 -15.08
C ARG A 45 21.43 -19.18 -14.51
N ARG A 46 22.46 -18.35 -14.50
CA ARG A 46 23.84 -18.77 -14.20
C ARG A 46 24.30 -18.41 -12.80
N GLY A 47 23.49 -17.64 -12.07
CA GLY A 47 23.83 -17.11 -10.76
C GLY A 47 24.47 -15.73 -10.85
N ALA A 48 24.27 -14.94 -9.79
CA ALA A 48 24.75 -13.56 -9.73
C ALA A 48 26.28 -13.45 -9.66
N GLN A 49 26.96 -14.39 -8.97
CA GLN A 49 28.42 -14.36 -8.87
C GLN A 49 29.08 -14.65 -10.22
N PRO A 50 28.76 -15.76 -10.94
CA PRO A 50 29.35 -16.02 -12.26
C PRO A 50 29.07 -14.92 -13.29
N THR A 51 27.90 -14.29 -13.21
CA THR A 51 27.57 -13.15 -14.09
C THR A 51 28.39 -11.91 -13.76
N ALA A 52 28.67 -11.66 -12.48
CA ALA A 52 29.53 -10.55 -12.07
C ALA A 52 30.97 -10.76 -12.54
N ASP A 53 31.49 -11.98 -12.36
CA ASP A 53 32.85 -12.36 -12.74
C ASP A 53 33.05 -12.23 -14.25
N GLU A 54 32.08 -12.67 -15.05
CA GLU A 54 32.12 -12.59 -16.52
C GLU A 54 32.23 -11.16 -17.05
N TYR A 55 31.51 -10.22 -16.43
CA TYR A 55 31.55 -8.81 -16.84
C TYR A 55 32.54 -7.96 -16.03
N GLY A 56 33.44 -8.60 -15.27
CA GLY A 56 34.51 -7.93 -14.54
C GLY A 56 34.02 -6.94 -13.48
N VAL A 57 32.86 -7.21 -12.84
CA VAL A 57 32.27 -6.34 -11.82
C VAL A 57 32.05 -7.10 -10.51
N SER A 58 32.10 -6.40 -9.38
CA SER A 58 31.71 -7.03 -8.12
C SER A 58 30.22 -7.39 -8.11
N ARG A 59 29.86 -8.45 -7.38
CA ARG A 59 28.46 -8.84 -7.15
C ARG A 59 27.60 -7.69 -6.62
N SER A 60 28.19 -6.82 -5.80
CA SER A 60 27.58 -5.60 -5.27
C SER A 60 27.26 -4.59 -6.38
N THR A 61 28.17 -4.43 -7.35
CA THR A 61 28.01 -3.52 -8.49
C THR A 61 26.95 -4.04 -9.46
N LEU A 62 26.99 -5.34 -9.78
CA LEU A 62 25.94 -5.99 -10.56
C LEU A 62 24.58 -5.83 -9.86
N TRP A 63 24.53 -6.04 -8.53
CA TRP A 63 23.29 -5.87 -7.77
C TRP A 63 22.77 -4.44 -7.79
N ARG A 64 23.63 -3.42 -7.56
CA ARG A 64 23.23 -2.01 -7.66
C ARG A 64 22.72 -1.66 -9.05
N PHE A 65 23.39 -2.15 -10.09
CA PHE A 65 22.98 -1.91 -11.47
C PHE A 65 21.63 -2.53 -11.81
N LEU A 66 21.41 -3.77 -11.39
CA LEU A 66 20.17 -4.50 -11.65
C LEU A 66 18.98 -3.98 -10.84
N TRP A 67 19.23 -3.42 -9.65
CA TRP A 67 18.20 -3.25 -8.63
C TRP A 67 18.08 -1.86 -7.99
N THR A 68 19.08 -0.97 -8.01
CA THR A 68 19.02 0.33 -7.30
C THR A 68 19.06 1.56 -8.22
N GLU A 69 18.59 1.45 -9.46
CA GLU A 69 18.61 2.51 -10.50
C GLU A 69 20.02 3.04 -10.87
N HIS A 70 21.06 2.63 -10.15
CA HIS A 70 22.44 3.04 -10.38
C HIS A 70 22.91 2.57 -11.75
N VAL A 71 23.25 3.51 -12.62
CA VAL A 71 23.84 3.19 -13.92
C VAL A 71 25.34 3.04 -13.73
N SER A 72 25.88 1.90 -14.16
CA SER A 72 27.31 1.65 -14.21
C SER A 72 27.72 1.71 -15.68
N PRO A 73 28.29 2.83 -16.17
CA PRO A 73 28.69 2.96 -17.57
C PRO A 73 29.69 1.88 -17.99
N LYS A 74 30.55 1.44 -17.07
CA LYS A 74 31.50 0.34 -17.27
C LYS A 74 30.78 -0.98 -17.55
N LEU A 75 29.74 -1.31 -16.78
CA LEU A 75 28.97 -2.54 -16.96
C LEU A 75 28.13 -2.50 -18.25
N VAL A 76 27.53 -1.34 -18.56
CA VAL A 76 26.80 -1.15 -19.83
C VAL A 76 27.74 -1.30 -21.02
N ALA A 77 28.93 -0.71 -20.97
CA ALA A 77 29.94 -0.84 -22.01
C ALA A 77 30.44 -2.29 -22.15
N ALA A 78 30.64 -3.02 -21.04
CA ALA A 78 31.07 -4.41 -21.08
C ALA A 78 30.02 -5.32 -21.74
N VAL A 79 28.74 -5.18 -21.38
CA VAL A 79 27.67 -5.99 -21.97
C VAL A 79 27.42 -5.64 -23.43
N THR A 80 27.44 -4.36 -23.79
CA THR A 80 27.25 -3.94 -25.19
C THR A 80 28.43 -4.29 -26.08
N ALA A 81 29.65 -4.40 -25.54
CA ALA A 81 30.80 -4.94 -26.25
C ALA A 81 30.71 -6.45 -26.48
N ASP A 82 30.10 -7.20 -25.56
CA ASP A 82 29.90 -8.65 -25.64
C ASP A 82 28.75 -9.04 -26.58
N ILE A 83 27.65 -8.28 -26.57
CA ILE A 83 26.39 -8.68 -27.24
C ILE A 83 26.08 -7.87 -28.48
N GLY A 84 26.49 -6.60 -28.50
CA GLY A 84 26.03 -5.61 -29.47
C GLY A 84 25.48 -4.36 -28.80
N ALA A 85 25.62 -3.22 -29.49
CA ALA A 85 25.23 -1.92 -28.96
C ALA A 85 23.72 -1.62 -29.16
N SER A 86 23.04 -2.33 -30.05
CA SER A 86 21.63 -2.07 -30.32
C SER A 86 20.72 -2.68 -29.24
N THR A 87 19.61 -1.99 -28.94
CA THR A 87 18.55 -2.51 -28.05
C THR A 87 17.95 -3.81 -28.56
N TRP A 88 17.90 -4.01 -29.88
CA TRP A 88 17.40 -5.23 -30.50
C TRP A 88 18.30 -6.44 -30.24
N GLU A 89 19.63 -6.29 -30.40
CA GLU A 89 20.59 -7.37 -30.11
C GLU A 89 20.55 -7.79 -28.63
N LEU A 90 20.48 -6.81 -27.72
CA LEU A 90 20.36 -7.05 -26.29
C LEU A 90 19.07 -7.80 -25.93
N ARG A 91 17.94 -7.44 -26.54
CA ARG A 91 16.66 -8.13 -26.35
C ARG A 91 16.71 -9.54 -26.94
N GLN A 92 17.24 -9.73 -28.15
CA GLN A 92 17.43 -11.06 -28.72
C GLN A 92 18.34 -11.94 -27.85
N ALA A 93 19.42 -11.38 -27.30
CA ALA A 93 20.30 -12.13 -26.41
C ALA A 93 19.59 -12.52 -25.11
N ALA A 94 18.75 -11.64 -24.55
CA ALA A 94 17.90 -11.95 -23.41
C ALA A 94 16.89 -13.07 -23.76
N GLU A 95 16.25 -13.00 -24.93
CA GLU A 95 15.34 -14.03 -25.45
C GLU A 95 16.02 -15.39 -25.65
N ARG A 96 17.24 -15.43 -26.17
CA ARG A 96 18.05 -16.67 -26.28
C ARG A 96 18.42 -17.25 -24.91
N LEU A 97 18.48 -16.40 -23.88
CA LEU A 97 18.62 -16.85 -22.49
C LEU A 97 17.29 -17.31 -21.87
N HIS A 98 16.14 -17.07 -22.51
CA HIS A 98 14.91 -17.78 -22.18
C HIS A 98 14.95 -19.17 -22.86
N PRO A 99 14.38 -20.22 -22.25
CA PRO A 99 14.26 -21.50 -22.95
C PRO A 99 13.42 -21.27 -24.21
N PRO A 100 13.68 -21.97 -25.32
CA PRO A 100 12.89 -21.79 -26.53
C PRO A 100 11.40 -21.93 -26.16
N ARG A 101 10.61 -20.89 -26.47
CA ARG A 101 9.14 -20.95 -26.46
C ARG A 101 8.72 -21.87 -27.61
N GLY A 102 8.88 -23.17 -27.41
CA GLY A 102 8.62 -24.18 -28.42
C GLY A 102 8.38 -25.51 -27.74
N THR A 103 7.14 -25.98 -27.85
CA THR A 103 6.62 -27.36 -28.00
C THR A 103 7.57 -28.55 -27.81
N ALA A 104 8.49 -28.52 -26.85
CA ALA A 104 9.17 -29.70 -26.36
C ALA A 104 8.10 -30.55 -25.67
N GLY A 105 7.71 -31.64 -26.34
CA GLY A 105 6.57 -32.47 -25.98
C GLY A 105 6.43 -32.67 -24.47
N VAL A 106 5.40 -32.06 -23.89
CA VAL A 106 4.98 -32.25 -22.49
C VAL A 106 4.68 -33.74 -22.20
N ASN A 107 4.58 -34.56 -23.24
CA ASN A 107 4.25 -35.99 -23.19
C ASN A 107 5.30 -36.93 -22.57
N ARG A 108 6.50 -36.50 -22.12
CA ARG A 108 7.46 -37.45 -21.49
C ARG A 108 8.27 -36.97 -20.28
N LEU A 109 7.90 -35.87 -19.62
CA LEU A 109 8.53 -35.52 -18.36
C LEU A 109 7.83 -36.25 -17.20
N ARG A 110 8.39 -37.39 -16.75
CA ARG A 110 7.93 -38.02 -15.49
C ARG A 110 8.09 -36.99 -14.36
N LEU A 111 6.96 -36.49 -13.85
CA LEU A 111 6.92 -35.66 -12.65
C LEU A 111 6.97 -36.57 -11.43
N THR A 112 7.86 -36.27 -10.49
CA THR A 112 7.82 -36.92 -9.17
C THR A 112 6.55 -36.48 -8.42
N SER A 113 6.16 -37.22 -7.39
CA SER A 113 5.04 -36.81 -6.52
C SER A 113 5.30 -35.41 -5.92
N ALA A 114 6.54 -35.16 -5.49
CA ALA A 114 6.96 -33.86 -4.96
C ALA A 114 6.88 -32.72 -5.99
N ASP A 115 7.18 -33.00 -7.28
CA ASP A 115 7.01 -32.01 -8.35
C ASP A 115 5.53 -31.65 -8.52
N LYS A 116 4.65 -32.66 -8.57
CA LYS A 116 3.20 -32.46 -8.71
C LYS A 116 2.65 -31.63 -7.55
N GLN A 117 3.00 -31.99 -6.31
CA GLN A 117 2.61 -31.25 -5.10
C GLN A 117 3.10 -29.79 -5.13
N THR A 118 4.32 -29.55 -5.61
CA THR A 118 4.88 -28.18 -5.67
C THR A 118 4.19 -27.35 -6.77
N ILE A 119 3.85 -27.94 -7.92
CA ILE A 119 3.05 -27.24 -8.95
C ILE A 119 1.64 -26.98 -8.45
N GLU A 120 1.01 -27.94 -7.76
CA GLU A 120 -0.30 -27.77 -7.16
C GLU A 120 -0.30 -26.65 -6.10
N LEU A 121 0.74 -26.56 -5.28
CA LEU A 121 0.95 -25.43 -4.36
C LEU A 121 1.01 -24.09 -5.10
N LEU A 122 1.75 -24.01 -6.21
CA LEU A 122 1.82 -22.81 -7.04
C LEU A 122 0.45 -22.46 -7.66
N CYS A 123 -0.37 -23.46 -7.98
CA CYS A 123 -1.74 -23.24 -8.44
C CYS A 123 -2.64 -22.69 -7.33
N HIS A 124 -2.50 -23.17 -6.09
CA HIS A 124 -3.23 -22.66 -4.92
C HIS A 124 -2.78 -21.24 -4.53
N THR A 125 -1.47 -21.00 -4.56
CA THR A 125 -0.84 -19.80 -4.05
C THR A 125 0.02 -19.10 -5.11
N PRO A 126 -0.54 -18.75 -6.29
CA PRO A 126 0.25 -18.08 -7.31
C PRO A 126 0.69 -16.72 -6.77
N LEU A 127 1.89 -16.31 -7.14
CA LEU A 127 2.51 -15.05 -6.70
C LEU A 127 2.90 -15.04 -5.22
N ALA A 128 3.00 -16.20 -4.55
CA ALA A 128 3.61 -16.27 -3.23
C ALA A 128 5.15 -16.32 -3.33
N THR A 129 5.83 -15.90 -2.26
CA THR A 129 7.28 -16.08 -2.09
C THR A 129 7.60 -17.47 -1.54
N VAL A 130 8.87 -17.87 -1.59
CA VAL A 130 9.31 -19.15 -1.00
C VAL A 130 8.97 -19.21 0.48
N ASP A 131 9.26 -18.14 1.23
CA ASP A 131 9.07 -18.14 2.69
C ASP A 131 7.58 -18.15 3.06
N GLU A 132 6.74 -17.43 2.30
CA GLU A 132 5.28 -17.46 2.47
C GLU A 132 4.72 -18.87 2.21
N MET A 133 5.10 -19.50 1.09
CA MET A 133 4.66 -20.86 0.77
C MET A 133 5.16 -21.88 1.79
N ALA A 134 6.44 -21.80 2.18
CA ALA A 134 7.07 -22.68 3.15
C ALA A 134 6.33 -22.68 4.49
N ALA A 135 5.95 -21.50 4.97
CA ALA A 135 5.15 -21.35 6.19
C ALA A 135 3.76 -21.99 6.06
N LEU A 136 3.09 -21.81 4.91
CA LEU A 136 1.74 -22.34 4.68
C LEU A 136 1.71 -23.87 4.62
N ILE A 137 2.72 -24.50 4.03
CA ILE A 137 2.79 -25.97 3.90
C ILE A 137 3.72 -26.66 4.90
N LYS A 138 4.21 -25.91 5.90
CA LYS A 138 5.10 -26.40 6.96
C LYS A 138 6.35 -27.13 6.43
N LEU A 139 6.90 -26.69 5.29
CA LEU A 139 8.15 -27.23 4.75
C LEU A 139 9.33 -26.28 4.99
N PRO A 140 10.56 -26.80 5.16
CA PRO A 140 11.75 -25.96 5.18
C PRO A 140 11.89 -25.15 3.89
N ALA A 141 12.15 -23.84 4.01
CA ALA A 141 12.26 -22.93 2.87
C ALA A 141 13.36 -23.35 1.88
N ASN A 142 14.46 -23.96 2.35
CA ASN A 142 15.53 -24.47 1.49
C ASN A 142 15.02 -25.60 0.57
N THR A 143 14.28 -26.57 1.13
CA THR A 143 13.68 -27.67 0.39
C THR A 143 12.75 -27.16 -0.70
N LEU A 144 11.88 -26.21 -0.37
CA LEU A 144 10.96 -25.64 -1.35
C LEU A 144 11.70 -24.85 -2.44
N ARG A 145 12.75 -24.11 -2.08
CA ARG A 145 13.59 -23.37 -3.03
C ARG A 145 14.24 -24.28 -4.07
N GLU A 146 14.77 -25.43 -3.64
CA GLU A 146 15.37 -26.43 -4.54
C GLU A 146 14.33 -27.05 -5.49
N ARG A 147 13.14 -27.36 -4.97
CA ARG A 147 12.02 -27.87 -5.78
C ARG A 147 11.60 -26.85 -6.83
N LEU A 148 11.41 -25.60 -6.45
CA LEU A 148 11.04 -24.51 -7.37
C LEU A 148 12.13 -24.23 -8.40
N ALA A 149 13.40 -24.25 -8.02
CA ALA A 149 14.52 -24.09 -8.96
C ALA A 149 14.56 -25.21 -10.00
N ARG A 150 14.28 -26.45 -9.59
CA ARG A 150 14.18 -27.62 -10.48
C ARG A 150 13.00 -27.49 -11.45
N LEU A 151 11.84 -27.08 -10.97
CA LEU A 151 10.66 -26.83 -11.81
C LEU A 151 10.90 -25.69 -12.80
N ALA A 152 11.56 -24.61 -12.36
CA ALA A 152 11.92 -23.49 -13.23
C ALA A 152 12.91 -23.91 -14.33
N LYS A 153 13.91 -24.74 -14.01
CA LYS A 153 14.82 -25.33 -15.02
C LYS A 153 14.09 -26.18 -16.06
N ARG A 154 12.97 -26.79 -15.67
CA ARG A 154 12.09 -27.59 -16.56
C ARG A 154 11.03 -26.76 -17.27
N GLY A 155 10.97 -25.45 -17.05
CA GLY A 155 9.95 -24.58 -17.63
C GLY A 155 8.53 -24.82 -17.08
N LEU A 156 8.39 -25.40 -15.89
CA LEU A 156 7.10 -25.73 -15.26
C LEU A 156 6.66 -24.70 -14.21
N ALA A 157 7.57 -23.83 -13.79
CA ALA A 157 7.32 -22.73 -12.87
C ALA A 157 8.18 -21.54 -13.29
N ASP A 158 7.76 -20.34 -12.94
CA ASP A 158 8.55 -19.14 -13.17
C ASP A 158 8.38 -18.16 -12.00
N SER A 159 9.12 -17.06 -12.02
CA SER A 159 9.07 -16.02 -11.00
C SER A 159 9.41 -14.66 -11.58
N ARG A 160 8.86 -13.59 -10.98
CA ARG A 160 9.30 -12.21 -11.23
C ARG A 160 9.67 -11.49 -9.94
N PRO A 161 10.57 -10.49 -10.00
CA PRO A 161 10.84 -9.61 -8.88
C PRO A 161 9.66 -8.65 -8.68
N HIS A 162 9.22 -8.51 -7.44
CA HIS A 162 8.17 -7.59 -7.02
C HIS A 162 8.69 -6.69 -5.91
N ARG A 163 8.25 -5.42 -5.92
CA ARG A 163 8.65 -4.41 -4.94
C ARG A 163 7.42 -3.84 -4.27
N LEU A 164 7.34 -4.05 -2.96
CA LEU A 164 6.34 -3.44 -2.10
C LEU A 164 7.04 -2.91 -0.84
N GLN A 165 6.87 -1.61 -0.55
CA GLN A 165 7.54 -0.93 0.56
C GLN A 165 7.18 -1.57 1.91
N LEU A 166 5.90 -1.92 2.07
CA LEU A 166 5.35 -2.54 3.28
C LEU A 166 6.04 -3.85 3.69
N LEU A 167 6.62 -4.60 2.73
CA LEU A 167 7.14 -5.95 3.00
C LEU A 167 8.64 -6.02 3.19
N SER A 168 9.40 -5.28 2.38
CA SER A 168 10.85 -5.27 2.44
C SER A 168 11.44 -4.16 1.58
N VAL A 169 12.62 -3.67 1.98
CA VAL A 169 13.46 -2.81 1.14
C VAL A 169 14.02 -3.57 -0.06
N ARG A 170 14.18 -4.90 0.01
CA ARG A 170 14.68 -5.73 -1.10
C ARG A 170 13.53 -6.25 -1.98
N PRO A 171 13.71 -6.37 -3.31
CA PRO A 171 12.73 -7.02 -4.17
C PRO A 171 12.50 -8.47 -3.76
N GLN A 172 11.25 -8.89 -3.68
CA GLN A 172 10.84 -10.26 -3.37
C GLN A 172 10.58 -11.02 -4.66
N ARG A 173 10.93 -12.31 -4.70
CA ARG A 173 10.65 -13.16 -5.87
C ARG A 173 9.32 -13.87 -5.67
N ARG A 174 8.36 -13.55 -6.53
CA ARG A 174 6.99 -14.06 -6.53
C ARG A 174 6.90 -15.17 -7.58
N PHE A 175 6.50 -16.38 -7.19
CA PHE A 175 6.51 -17.57 -8.05
C PHE A 175 5.11 -17.89 -8.59
N PHE A 176 5.03 -18.46 -9.78
CA PHE A 176 3.78 -18.90 -10.40
C PHE A 176 3.98 -20.13 -11.28
N PRO A 177 2.94 -20.94 -11.52
CA PRO A 177 3.05 -22.07 -12.45
C PRO A 177 3.05 -21.56 -13.89
N THR A 178 3.83 -22.16 -14.79
CA THR A 178 3.74 -21.83 -16.23
C THR A 178 2.56 -22.56 -16.86
N ARG A 179 2.24 -22.21 -18.11
CA ARG A 179 1.26 -22.94 -18.91
C ARG A 179 1.60 -24.44 -18.96
N GLU A 180 2.86 -24.76 -19.23
CA GLU A 180 3.39 -26.12 -19.28
C GLU A 180 3.29 -26.82 -17.93
N GLY A 181 3.54 -26.11 -16.82
CA GLY A 181 3.33 -26.61 -15.47
C GLY A 181 1.89 -27.04 -15.21
N ILE A 182 0.93 -26.22 -15.60
CA ILE A 182 -0.50 -26.50 -15.45
C ILE A 182 -0.92 -27.69 -16.32
N VAL A 183 -0.48 -27.73 -17.58
CA VAL A 183 -0.75 -28.86 -18.50
C VAL A 183 -0.16 -30.16 -17.94
N ALA A 184 1.07 -30.10 -17.41
CA ALA A 184 1.73 -31.26 -16.84
C ALA A 184 1.04 -31.76 -15.55
N LEU A 185 0.54 -30.85 -14.71
CA LEU A 185 -0.28 -31.21 -13.53
C LEU A 185 -1.62 -31.85 -13.93
N ALA A 186 -2.26 -31.35 -15.01
CA ALA A 186 -3.50 -31.89 -15.55
C ALA A 186 -3.34 -33.23 -16.30
N GLY A 187 -2.11 -33.75 -16.42
CA GLY A 187 -1.81 -34.95 -17.19
C GLY A 187 -2.06 -34.80 -18.69
N GLY A 188 -2.02 -33.57 -19.22
CA GLY A 188 -2.24 -33.28 -20.64
C GLY A 188 -3.69 -33.37 -21.11
N SER A 189 -4.65 -33.68 -20.23
CA SER A 189 -6.07 -33.80 -20.60
C SER A 189 -6.81 -32.46 -20.49
N GLN A 190 -7.68 -32.16 -21.47
CA GLN A 190 -8.51 -30.96 -21.44
C GLN A 190 -9.44 -30.93 -20.22
N ALA A 191 -10.06 -32.07 -19.88
CA ALA A 191 -10.89 -32.20 -18.68
C ALA A 191 -10.10 -31.92 -17.37
N GLY A 192 -8.84 -32.34 -17.31
CA GLY A 192 -7.95 -32.02 -16.20
C GLY A 192 -7.65 -30.52 -16.10
N ILE A 193 -7.36 -29.86 -17.22
CA ILE A 193 -7.10 -28.41 -17.26
C ILE A 193 -8.35 -27.63 -16.82
N GLU A 194 -9.52 -27.98 -17.33
CA GLU A 194 -10.78 -27.37 -16.93
C GLU A 194 -11.08 -27.54 -15.44
N ARG A 195 -10.80 -28.74 -14.89
CA ARG A 195 -10.89 -28.98 -13.45
C ARG A 195 -9.95 -28.06 -12.68
N LEU A 196 -8.67 -27.95 -13.08
CA LEU A 196 -7.71 -27.05 -12.42
C LEU A 196 -8.17 -25.59 -12.47
N MET A 197 -8.68 -25.10 -13.61
CA MET A 197 -9.16 -23.72 -13.74
C MET A 197 -10.41 -23.41 -12.91
N ARG A 198 -11.23 -24.43 -12.59
CA ARG A 198 -12.35 -24.30 -11.63
C ARG A 198 -11.86 -24.34 -10.18
N LEU A 199 -10.79 -25.08 -9.91
CA LEU A 199 -10.27 -25.29 -8.56
C LEU A 199 -9.21 -24.26 -8.12
N TYR A 200 -8.55 -23.60 -9.06
CA TYR A 200 -7.40 -22.74 -8.77
C TYR A 200 -7.47 -21.42 -9.52
N PRO A 201 -6.88 -20.35 -8.97
CA PRO A 201 -6.78 -19.04 -9.62
C PRO A 201 -5.78 -18.98 -10.80
N VAL A 202 -5.78 -20.01 -11.66
CA VAL A 202 -4.83 -20.18 -12.76
C VAL A 202 -5.43 -19.91 -14.14
N SER A 203 -6.73 -19.62 -14.22
CA SER A 203 -7.36 -19.17 -15.47
C SER A 203 -6.90 -17.76 -15.85
N ARG A 204 -6.97 -17.43 -17.15
CA ARG A 204 -6.60 -16.12 -17.72
C ARG A 204 -7.09 -14.95 -16.89
N ARG A 205 -8.40 -14.93 -16.63
CA ARG A 205 -9.07 -13.82 -15.97
C ARG A 205 -8.68 -13.71 -14.50
N TRP A 206 -8.42 -14.85 -13.86
CA TRP A 206 -8.13 -14.89 -12.44
C TRP A 206 -6.68 -14.53 -12.14
N PHE A 207 -5.75 -15.11 -12.89
CA PHE A 207 -4.34 -14.80 -12.71
C PHE A 207 -4.05 -13.32 -13.03
N ARG A 208 -4.63 -12.78 -14.11
CA ARG A 208 -4.61 -11.33 -14.39
C ARG A 208 -5.15 -10.51 -13.22
N ALA A 209 -6.28 -10.90 -12.62
CA ALA A 209 -6.84 -10.17 -11.49
C ALA A 209 -5.92 -10.18 -10.25
N LEU A 210 -5.21 -11.29 -10.00
CA LEU A 210 -4.21 -11.36 -8.93
C LEU A 210 -2.96 -10.53 -9.26
N ALA A 211 -2.51 -10.55 -10.51
CA ALA A 211 -1.38 -9.78 -10.99
C ALA A 211 -1.63 -8.26 -10.91
N GLU A 212 -2.80 -7.80 -11.34
CA GLU A 212 -3.22 -6.39 -11.20
C GLU A 212 -3.28 -5.98 -9.71
N ARG A 213 -3.61 -6.92 -8.82
CA ARG A 213 -3.71 -6.74 -7.36
C ARG A 213 -2.46 -7.16 -6.59
N LEU A 214 -1.32 -7.31 -7.26
CA LEU A 214 -0.14 -7.94 -6.68
C LEU A 214 0.30 -7.34 -5.34
N ASP A 215 0.21 -6.01 -5.16
CA ASP A 215 0.57 -5.37 -3.89
C ASP A 215 -0.34 -5.80 -2.73
N ALA A 216 -1.65 -5.85 -2.97
CA ALA A 216 -2.62 -6.33 -1.99
C ALA A 216 -2.46 -7.83 -1.72
N VAL A 217 -2.27 -8.63 -2.78
CA VAL A 217 -2.04 -10.09 -2.68
C VAL A 217 -0.78 -10.38 -1.88
N ALA A 218 0.28 -9.61 -2.09
CA ALA A 218 1.54 -9.73 -1.39
C ALA A 218 1.40 -9.45 0.12
N ALA A 219 0.67 -8.40 0.51
CA ALA A 219 0.36 -8.12 1.90
C ALA A 219 -0.48 -9.25 2.54
N LEU A 220 -1.51 -9.72 1.83
CA LEU A 220 -2.37 -10.82 2.29
C LEU A 220 -1.60 -12.14 2.48
N TYR A 221 -0.69 -12.48 1.57
CA TYR A 221 0.15 -13.67 1.73
C TYR A 221 1.12 -13.55 2.89
N ARG A 222 1.66 -12.36 3.13
CA ARG A 222 2.50 -12.14 4.29
C ARG A 222 1.72 -12.37 5.58
N VAL A 223 0.53 -11.77 5.72
CA VAL A 223 -0.36 -12.00 6.87
C VAL A 223 -0.74 -13.48 7.00
N ALA A 224 -1.10 -14.15 5.91
CA ALA A 224 -1.42 -15.57 5.91
C ALA A 224 -0.24 -16.44 6.38
N SER A 225 0.98 -16.14 5.94
CA SER A 225 2.18 -16.84 6.37
C SER A 225 2.44 -16.67 7.87
N ILE A 226 2.14 -15.50 8.42
CA ILE A 226 2.28 -15.19 9.84
C ILE A 226 1.28 -16.00 10.65
N ILE A 227 0.01 -16.00 10.24
CA ILE A 227 -1.05 -16.82 10.84
C ILE A 227 -0.62 -18.30 10.83
N ALA A 228 -0.10 -18.78 9.70
CA ALA A 228 0.39 -20.15 9.60
C ALA A 228 1.58 -20.45 10.52
N THR A 229 2.48 -19.50 10.77
CA THR A 229 3.57 -19.70 11.75
C THR A 229 3.10 -19.69 13.20
N MET A 230 2.01 -18.99 13.51
CA MET A 230 1.45 -18.90 14.88
C MET A 230 0.55 -20.07 15.23
N ASP A 231 0.11 -20.83 14.24
CA ASP A 231 -0.65 -22.05 14.42
C ASP A 231 0.27 -23.18 14.94
N ALA A 232 0.53 -23.14 16.24
CA ALA A 232 1.44 -24.02 16.97
C ALA A 232 0.82 -25.38 17.33
N ASP A 233 -0.52 -25.47 17.39
CA ASP A 233 -1.22 -26.65 17.92
C ASP A 233 -1.63 -27.70 16.88
N ALA A 234 -1.46 -27.46 15.57
CA ALA A 234 -2.25 -28.18 14.58
C ALA A 234 -1.43 -28.92 13.51
N SER A 235 -0.76 -30.03 13.86
CA SER A 235 -0.21 -31.05 12.93
C SER A 235 0.81 -30.54 11.88
N ASP A 236 1.58 -31.44 11.26
CA ASP A 236 2.38 -31.11 10.04
C ASP A 236 1.49 -30.79 8.81
N ALA A 237 0.17 -30.65 8.99
CA ALA A 237 -0.75 -30.42 7.88
C ALA A 237 -0.76 -28.94 7.43
N PRO A 238 -1.00 -28.70 6.13
CA PRO A 238 -0.89 -27.38 5.54
C PRO A 238 -2.10 -26.48 5.84
N VAL A 239 -1.85 -25.17 5.95
CA VAL A 239 -2.89 -24.15 5.87
C VAL A 239 -3.35 -24.01 4.42
N VAL A 240 -4.64 -24.23 4.18
CA VAL A 240 -5.19 -24.14 2.81
C VAL A 240 -5.64 -22.72 2.52
N VAL A 241 -5.08 -22.13 1.47
CA VAL A 241 -5.41 -20.77 1.02
C VAL A 241 -6.41 -20.81 -0.12
N THR A 242 -7.48 -20.03 0.00
CA THR A 242 -8.51 -19.86 -1.02
C THR A 242 -8.70 -18.39 -1.36
N HIS A 243 -8.46 -18.05 -2.63
CA HIS A 243 -8.75 -16.72 -3.16
C HIS A 243 -10.24 -16.54 -3.44
N CYS A 244 -10.79 -15.41 -3.00
CA CYS A 244 -12.17 -15.05 -3.22
C CYS A 244 -12.26 -14.04 -4.37
N ARG A 245 -12.66 -14.52 -5.56
CA ARG A 245 -12.84 -13.68 -6.75
C ARG A 245 -14.00 -12.70 -6.61
N THR A 246 -15.10 -13.17 -6.02
CA THR A 246 -16.31 -12.41 -5.71
C THR A 246 -16.64 -12.61 -4.24
N GLY A 247 -17.53 -11.79 -3.69
CA GLY A 247 -17.91 -11.83 -2.28
C GLY A 247 -17.06 -10.92 -1.38
N PRO A 248 -17.23 -11.04 -0.07
CA PRO A 248 -16.71 -10.04 0.85
C PRO A 248 -15.31 -10.33 1.39
N TYR A 249 -14.75 -11.54 1.23
CA TYR A 249 -13.36 -11.81 1.61
C TYR A 249 -12.41 -11.59 0.44
N ASP A 250 -11.17 -11.21 0.71
CA ASP A 250 -10.08 -11.25 -0.27
C ASP A 250 -9.39 -12.61 -0.29
N LEU A 251 -9.13 -13.14 0.91
CA LEU A 251 -8.49 -14.43 1.12
C LEU A 251 -9.22 -15.18 2.23
N LEU A 252 -9.41 -16.49 2.06
CA LEU A 252 -9.85 -17.39 3.12
C LEU A 252 -8.73 -18.37 3.43
N LEU A 253 -8.41 -18.51 4.71
CA LEU A 253 -7.46 -19.48 5.24
C LEU A 253 -8.24 -20.57 5.94
N ARG A 254 -7.95 -21.83 5.65
CA ARG A 254 -8.42 -22.96 6.44
C ARG A 254 -7.24 -23.52 7.22
N LEU A 255 -7.35 -23.44 8.53
CA LEU A 255 -6.38 -23.98 9.47
C LEU A 255 -6.51 -25.51 9.53
N PRO A 256 -5.45 -26.24 9.91
CA PRO A 256 -5.49 -27.69 10.00
C PRO A 256 -6.52 -28.23 11.00
N SER A 257 -6.85 -27.46 12.02
CA SER A 257 -7.94 -27.74 12.97
C SER A 257 -9.35 -27.71 12.37
N GLY A 258 -9.48 -27.24 11.13
CA GLY A 258 -10.77 -27.01 10.47
C GLY A 258 -11.34 -25.60 10.63
N GLY A 259 -10.76 -24.76 11.50
CA GLY A 259 -11.13 -23.36 11.64
C GLY A 259 -10.83 -22.55 10.37
N THR A 260 -11.60 -21.49 10.12
CA THR A 260 -11.39 -20.63 8.96
C THR A 260 -11.21 -19.15 9.33
N VAL A 261 -10.23 -18.50 8.68
CA VAL A 261 -9.94 -17.07 8.84
C VAL A 261 -10.13 -16.34 7.51
N GLY A 262 -11.07 -15.41 7.47
CA GLY A 262 -11.34 -14.56 6.32
C GLY A 262 -10.60 -13.23 6.42
N LEU A 263 -9.75 -12.93 5.45
CA LEU A 263 -9.01 -11.68 5.37
C LEU A 263 -9.74 -10.68 4.47
N VAL A 264 -9.85 -9.44 4.95
CA VAL A 264 -10.51 -8.32 4.27
C VAL A 264 -9.57 -7.14 4.28
N ARG A 265 -9.00 -6.74 3.14
CA ARG A 265 -8.17 -5.53 3.08
C ARG A 265 -9.02 -4.29 2.77
N GLN A 266 -8.75 -3.19 3.47
CA GLN A 266 -9.23 -1.85 3.17
C GLN A 266 -8.10 -1.01 2.55
N GLY A 267 -8.13 -0.84 1.23
CA GLY A 267 -7.26 0.11 0.54
C GLY A 267 -7.85 1.53 0.45
N PRO A 268 -7.07 2.53 0.01
CA PRO A 268 -7.45 3.95 -0.02
C PRO A 268 -8.66 4.26 -0.91
N MET A 269 -8.93 3.44 -1.93
CA MET A 269 -10.09 3.62 -2.81
C MET A 269 -11.41 3.11 -2.22
N LEU A 270 -11.38 2.33 -1.13
CA LEU A 270 -12.60 1.79 -0.52
C LEU A 270 -13.28 2.83 0.37
N THR A 271 -14.50 3.23 0.01
CA THR A 271 -15.32 4.16 0.81
C THR A 271 -15.86 3.50 2.07
N ASN A 272 -16.29 4.31 3.05
CA ASN A 272 -17.02 3.83 4.23
C ASN A 272 -18.30 3.07 3.87
N ALA A 273 -19.00 3.50 2.82
CA ALA A 273 -20.21 2.82 2.35
C ALA A 273 -19.88 1.43 1.80
N SER A 274 -18.81 1.31 1.00
CA SER A 274 -18.33 0.02 0.47
C SER A 274 -17.89 -0.92 1.58
N LEU A 275 -17.20 -0.40 2.60
CA LEU A 275 -16.82 -1.17 3.78
C LEU A 275 -18.04 -1.69 4.54
N ARG A 276 -19.01 -0.81 4.87
CA ARG A 276 -20.24 -1.22 5.57
C ARG A 276 -21.03 -2.25 4.77
N TYR A 277 -21.14 -2.06 3.45
CA TYR A 277 -21.78 -3.03 2.57
C TYR A 277 -21.09 -4.39 2.64
N ARG A 278 -19.76 -4.40 2.64
CA ARG A 278 -18.94 -5.60 2.68
C ARG A 278 -19.07 -6.33 4.02
N ILE A 279 -19.05 -5.62 5.14
CA ILE A 279 -19.27 -6.17 6.49
C ILE A 279 -20.70 -6.73 6.60
N ARG A 280 -21.72 -5.97 6.19
CA ARG A 280 -23.11 -6.46 6.12
C ARG A 280 -23.30 -7.66 5.22
N THR A 281 -22.52 -7.76 4.15
CA THR A 281 -22.55 -8.92 3.26
C THR A 281 -22.05 -10.15 4.01
N ILE A 282 -20.97 -10.03 4.80
CA ILE A 282 -20.45 -11.11 5.66
C ILE A 282 -21.51 -11.56 6.67
N GLU A 283 -22.19 -10.61 7.32
CA GLU A 283 -23.25 -10.90 8.30
C GLU A 283 -24.40 -11.71 7.70
N ARG A 284 -24.79 -11.38 6.47
CA ARG A 284 -25.90 -12.03 5.76
C ARG A 284 -25.51 -13.38 5.15
N MET A 285 -24.22 -13.76 5.17
CA MET A 285 -23.82 -15.08 4.72
C MET A 285 -24.36 -16.15 5.68
N ASN A 286 -24.78 -17.27 5.13
CA ASN A 286 -25.11 -18.44 5.93
C ASN A 286 -23.92 -18.81 6.82
N ALA A 287 -24.18 -19.24 8.05
CA ALA A 287 -23.14 -19.65 9.01
C ALA A 287 -22.12 -20.61 8.37
N ALA A 288 -22.60 -21.61 7.61
CA ALA A 288 -21.77 -22.58 6.90
C ALA A 288 -20.93 -22.02 5.74
N GLN A 289 -21.07 -20.74 5.39
CA GLN A 289 -20.32 -20.04 4.35
C GLN A 289 -19.45 -18.91 4.92
N ARG A 290 -19.64 -18.56 6.19
CA ARG A 290 -18.88 -17.52 6.89
C ARG A 290 -17.55 -18.09 7.37
N ALA A 291 -16.51 -17.26 7.40
CA ALA A 291 -15.29 -17.65 8.10
C ALA A 291 -15.57 -17.73 9.61
N SER A 292 -14.92 -18.64 10.33
CA SER A 292 -14.98 -18.70 11.79
C SER A 292 -14.51 -17.38 12.43
N LEU A 293 -13.62 -16.67 11.73
CA LEU A 293 -13.11 -15.37 12.11
C LEU A 293 -12.89 -14.49 10.88
N THR A 294 -13.25 -13.22 10.95
CA THR A 294 -12.93 -12.20 9.96
C THR A 294 -11.86 -11.25 10.49
N LEU A 295 -10.76 -11.07 9.77
CA LEU A 295 -9.73 -10.08 10.05
C LEU A 295 -9.74 -9.00 8.96
N ILE A 296 -10.09 -7.77 9.35
CA ILE A 296 -10.05 -6.59 8.50
C ILE A 296 -8.68 -5.92 8.65
N LEU A 297 -7.95 -5.81 7.55
CA LEU A 297 -6.63 -5.21 7.45
C LEU A 297 -6.75 -3.79 6.92
N THR A 298 -6.19 -2.84 7.64
CA THR A 298 -6.23 -1.40 7.33
C THR A 298 -4.83 -0.85 7.12
N ASP A 299 -4.71 0.31 6.47
CA ASP A 299 -3.40 0.90 6.18
C ASP A 299 -2.87 1.77 7.36
N SER A 300 -3.75 2.22 8.27
CA SER A 300 -3.42 3.10 9.41
C SER A 300 -4.31 2.85 10.64
N GLU A 301 -3.87 3.32 11.81
CA GLU A 301 -4.65 3.26 13.05
C GLU A 301 -5.95 4.07 12.92
N GLN A 302 -5.89 5.23 12.27
CA GLN A 302 -7.11 6.02 12.01
C GLN A 302 -8.10 5.30 11.09
N ASP A 303 -7.62 4.61 10.05
CA ASP A 303 -8.50 3.78 9.21
C ASP A 303 -9.10 2.63 10.02
N MET A 304 -8.33 1.97 10.88
CA MET A 304 -8.82 0.95 11.80
C MET A 304 -9.94 1.48 12.70
N ARG A 305 -9.73 2.62 13.37
CA ARG A 305 -10.76 3.28 14.19
C ARG A 305 -12.02 3.59 13.38
N ARG A 306 -11.85 3.99 12.11
CA ARG A 306 -12.97 4.20 11.18
C ARG A 306 -13.71 2.91 10.84
N VAL A 307 -13.00 1.79 10.65
CA VAL A 307 -13.63 0.47 10.49
C VAL A 307 -14.43 0.10 11.72
N LEU A 308 -13.85 0.25 12.91
CA LEU A 308 -14.50 -0.06 14.16
C LEU A 308 -15.77 0.79 14.34
N ARG A 309 -15.74 2.10 14.05
CA ARG A 309 -16.96 2.94 14.01
C ARG A 309 -18.01 2.51 12.97
N ALA A 310 -17.59 1.81 11.91
CA ALA A 310 -18.51 1.27 10.90
C ALA A 310 -19.15 -0.05 11.37
N ILE A 311 -18.49 -0.77 12.28
CA ILE A 311 -18.92 -1.96 13.00
C ILE A 311 -19.78 -1.46 14.18
N ALA A 312 -21.05 -1.19 13.91
CA ALA A 312 -21.91 -0.40 14.80
C ALA A 312 -22.23 -1.06 16.15
N ASP A 313 -22.15 -2.40 16.24
CA ASP A 313 -22.46 -3.15 17.46
C ASP A 313 -21.46 -4.30 17.66
N PRO A 314 -20.45 -4.17 18.54
CA PRO A 314 -19.46 -5.21 18.79
C PRO A 314 -20.06 -6.57 19.17
N SER A 315 -21.24 -6.57 19.81
CA SER A 315 -21.92 -7.81 20.19
C SER A 315 -22.49 -8.57 18.98
N ALA A 316 -22.79 -7.87 17.89
CA ALA A 316 -23.12 -8.46 16.59
C ALA A 316 -21.88 -8.86 15.78
N HIS A 317 -20.67 -8.52 16.25
CA HIS A 317 -19.42 -8.63 15.50
C HIS A 317 -18.30 -9.33 16.29
N THR A 318 -18.65 -10.26 17.18
CA THR A 318 -17.71 -11.01 18.04
C THR A 318 -16.66 -11.81 17.27
N GLU A 319 -16.94 -12.15 16.00
CA GLU A 319 -16.04 -12.87 15.10
C GLU A 319 -15.29 -11.93 14.13
N THR A 320 -15.37 -10.60 14.30
CA THR A 320 -14.71 -9.62 13.42
C THR A 320 -13.66 -8.83 14.19
N LEU A 321 -12.44 -8.86 13.67
CA LEU A 321 -11.27 -8.18 14.22
C LEU A 321 -10.72 -7.20 13.19
N VAL A 322 -10.01 -6.16 13.65
CA VAL A 322 -9.40 -5.16 12.79
C VAL A 322 -7.94 -4.98 13.17
N ALA A 323 -7.04 -4.89 12.20
CA ALA A 323 -5.63 -4.64 12.45
C ALA A 323 -5.05 -3.67 11.43
N VAL A 324 -3.99 -2.98 11.84
CA VAL A 324 -3.12 -2.25 10.92
C VAL A 324 -2.20 -3.25 10.23
N THR A 325 -2.20 -3.23 8.90
CA THR A 325 -1.45 -4.20 8.08
C THR A 325 0.05 -4.11 8.36
N GLY A 326 0.57 -2.90 8.56
CA GLY A 326 1.95 -2.64 8.94
C GLY A 326 2.33 -3.35 10.23
N ASP A 327 1.52 -3.19 11.29
CA ASP A 327 1.78 -3.75 12.62
C ASP A 327 1.77 -5.29 12.62
N VAL A 328 0.84 -5.90 11.87
CA VAL A 328 0.79 -7.36 11.71
C VAL A 328 2.05 -7.88 11.00
N ILE A 329 2.57 -7.11 10.03
CA ILE A 329 3.71 -7.52 9.19
C ILE A 329 5.05 -7.21 9.85
N ALA A 330 5.14 -6.11 10.60
CA ALA A 330 6.35 -5.64 11.26
C ALA A 330 6.88 -6.70 12.22
N VAL A 331 8.19 -6.94 12.17
CA VAL A 331 8.90 -7.88 13.05
C VAL A 331 9.71 -7.04 14.03
N GLY A 332 9.23 -6.94 15.27
CA GLY A 332 10.09 -6.65 16.41
C GLY A 332 10.67 -7.96 16.96
N VAL A 333 11.94 -7.94 17.37
CA VAL A 333 12.50 -9.00 18.22
C VAL A 333 11.69 -8.99 19.53
N GLY A 334 10.83 -10.00 19.73
CA GLY A 334 10.13 -10.22 21.00
C GLY A 334 8.81 -9.46 21.24
N GLY A 335 8.28 -8.69 20.28
CA GLY A 335 6.98 -8.01 20.43
C GLY A 335 5.81 -8.89 19.98
N GLU A 336 4.76 -9.01 20.80
CA GLU A 336 3.50 -9.63 20.39
C GLU A 336 2.80 -8.80 19.31
N ARG A 337 2.23 -9.47 18.30
CA ARG A 337 1.60 -8.79 17.17
C ARG A 337 0.20 -8.34 17.56
N GLN A 338 0.02 -7.03 17.58
CA GLN A 338 -1.18 -6.35 18.04
C GLN A 338 -2.30 -6.45 17.01
N VAL A 339 -3.48 -6.88 17.45
CA VAL A 339 -4.73 -6.81 16.70
C VAL A 339 -5.78 -6.19 17.61
N TRP A 340 -6.62 -5.35 17.04
CA TRP A 340 -7.59 -4.57 17.79
C TRP A 340 -8.98 -5.18 17.61
N GLN A 341 -9.66 -5.33 18.74
CA GLN A 341 -11.08 -5.66 18.79
C GLN A 341 -11.80 -4.47 19.42
N GLN A 342 -12.99 -4.12 18.91
CA GLN A 342 -13.84 -3.20 19.65
C GLN A 342 -14.43 -3.96 20.85
N GLY A 343 -14.05 -3.56 22.07
CA GLY A 343 -14.70 -4.01 23.29
C GLY A 343 -15.79 -2.99 23.68
N GLY A 344 -17.03 -3.44 23.86
CA GLY A 344 -18.13 -2.59 24.35
C GLY A 344 -19.53 -3.10 23.98
N TYR A 345 -20.46 -2.99 24.93
CA TYR A 345 -21.86 -3.39 24.77
C TYR A 345 -22.77 -2.19 24.48
N GLY A 346 -23.40 -2.16 23.30
CA GLY A 346 -24.58 -1.34 23.02
C GLY A 346 -24.35 0.16 22.79
N PHE A 347 -25.39 0.80 22.25
CA PHE A 347 -25.48 2.23 21.86
C PHE A 347 -25.17 3.26 22.97
N ALA A 348 -24.97 2.82 24.22
CA ALA A 348 -24.75 3.67 25.39
C ALA A 348 -23.38 3.47 26.06
N SER A 349 -22.54 2.53 25.61
CA SER A 349 -21.18 2.39 26.13
C SER A 349 -20.19 3.05 25.18
N THR A 350 -19.30 3.86 25.75
CA THR A 350 -18.17 4.43 25.03
C THR A 350 -17.38 3.27 24.41
N PRO A 351 -17.18 3.21 23.08
CA PRO A 351 -16.42 2.12 22.48
C PRO A 351 -14.99 2.18 23.02
N THR A 352 -14.63 1.26 23.92
CA THR A 352 -13.26 1.12 24.37
C THR A 352 -12.52 0.34 23.30
N LEU A 353 -11.56 1.00 22.68
CA LEU A 353 -10.51 0.29 21.93
C LEU A 353 -9.67 -0.40 22.98
N GLU A 354 -9.96 -1.66 23.26
CA GLU A 354 -9.08 -2.48 24.08
C GLU A 354 -7.88 -2.88 23.18
N PRO A 355 -6.66 -2.43 23.50
CA PRO A 355 -5.46 -2.99 22.89
C PRO A 355 -5.21 -4.41 23.41
N ASP A 356 -4.25 -5.10 22.79
CA ASP A 356 -3.55 -6.27 23.34
C ASP A 356 -4.24 -7.64 23.25
N VAL A 357 -4.83 -8.00 22.10
CA VAL A 357 -4.98 -9.43 21.78
C VAL A 357 -3.86 -9.86 20.82
N PRO A 358 -2.90 -10.69 21.28
CA PRO A 358 -1.89 -11.26 20.41
C PRO A 358 -2.54 -12.00 19.25
N LEU A 359 -1.99 -11.87 18.04
CA LEU A 359 -2.46 -12.64 16.90
C LEU A 359 -2.49 -14.17 17.16
N SER A 360 -1.64 -14.67 18.06
CA SER A 360 -1.69 -16.05 18.55
C SER A 360 -2.99 -16.38 19.31
N THR A 361 -3.46 -15.49 20.19
CA THR A 361 -4.74 -15.64 20.91
C THR A 361 -5.93 -15.66 19.94
N ILE A 362 -5.82 -14.94 18.84
CA ILE A 362 -6.82 -14.93 17.76
C ILE A 362 -6.83 -16.26 17.01
N VAL A 363 -5.66 -16.82 16.71
CA VAL A 363 -5.55 -18.17 16.12
C VAL A 363 -6.12 -19.22 17.07
N ALA A 364 -5.82 -19.12 18.37
CA ALA A 364 -6.40 -19.97 19.40
C ALA A 364 -7.93 -19.82 19.51
N HIS A 365 -8.46 -18.60 19.33
CA HIS A 365 -9.89 -18.35 19.30
C HIS A 365 -10.57 -19.00 18.09
N ALA A 366 -9.95 -18.90 16.90
CA ALA A 366 -10.41 -19.59 15.70
C ALA A 366 -10.45 -21.12 15.87
N HIS A 367 -9.46 -21.70 16.56
CA HIS A 367 -9.45 -23.13 16.93
C HIS A 367 -10.61 -23.49 17.85
N ARG A 368 -10.86 -22.69 18.89
CA ARG A 368 -11.97 -22.91 19.84
C ARG A 368 -13.33 -22.88 19.14
N LEU A 369 -13.54 -21.90 18.25
CA LEU A 369 -14.78 -21.78 17.49
C LEU A 369 -14.98 -22.95 16.52
N ALA A 370 -13.91 -23.50 15.94
CA ALA A 370 -13.98 -24.69 15.09
C ALA A 370 -14.48 -25.92 15.85
N GLY A 371 -14.05 -26.09 17.11
CA GLY A 371 -14.52 -27.16 17.98
C GLY A 371 -15.97 -26.99 18.44
N ALA A 372 -16.39 -25.76 18.74
CA ALA A 372 -17.74 -25.45 19.19
C ALA A 372 -18.79 -25.48 18.06
N TYR A 373 -18.40 -25.13 16.84
CA TYR A 373 -19.31 -25.01 15.69
C TYR A 373 -18.73 -25.66 14.42
N PRO A 374 -18.76 -27.01 14.32
CA PRO A 374 -18.14 -27.76 13.21
C PRO A 374 -18.71 -27.42 11.83
N HIS A 375 -19.93 -26.85 11.79
CA HIS A 375 -20.60 -26.44 10.56
C HIS A 375 -20.04 -25.13 9.96
N LEU A 376 -19.30 -24.32 10.74
CA LEU A 376 -18.63 -23.10 10.28
C LEU A 376 -17.34 -23.37 9.47
N GLY A 377 -16.91 -24.63 9.35
CA GLY A 377 -15.68 -25.02 8.64
C GLY A 377 -15.85 -25.38 7.15
N ARG A 378 -17.06 -25.27 6.59
CA ARG A 378 -17.28 -25.53 5.17
C ARG A 378 -16.84 -24.32 4.36
N THR A 379 -15.83 -24.50 3.50
CA THR A 379 -15.44 -23.49 2.52
C THR A 379 -16.70 -23.02 1.79
N PRO A 380 -17.02 -21.72 1.74
CA PRO A 380 -18.19 -21.23 1.01
C PRO A 380 -18.19 -21.85 -0.38
N THR A 381 -19.29 -22.56 -0.69
CA THR A 381 -19.41 -23.35 -1.91
C THR A 381 -19.14 -22.41 -3.08
N ARG A 382 -18.03 -22.66 -3.79
CA ARG A 382 -17.71 -21.90 -5.00
C ARG A 382 -18.87 -22.09 -5.95
N GLN A 383 -19.61 -21.03 -6.27
CA GLN A 383 -20.50 -21.09 -7.41
C GLN A 383 -19.60 -21.39 -8.63
N PRO A 384 -19.81 -22.52 -9.32
CA PRO A 384 -19.06 -22.81 -10.53
C PRO A 384 -19.41 -21.72 -11.52
N VAL A 385 -18.44 -20.86 -11.81
CA VAL A 385 -18.60 -19.89 -12.88
C VAL A 385 -18.65 -20.71 -14.16
N ASN A 386 -19.69 -20.49 -14.99
CA ASN A 386 -19.70 -20.94 -16.37
C ASN A 386 -18.48 -20.32 -17.06
N ALA A 387 -17.37 -21.06 -17.06
CA ALA A 387 -16.17 -20.70 -17.77
C ALA A 387 -16.50 -20.83 -19.25
N SER A 388 -17.02 -19.75 -19.84
CA SER A 388 -16.87 -19.54 -21.27
C SER A 388 -15.41 -19.82 -21.61
N ARG A 389 -15.20 -20.70 -22.60
CA ARG A 389 -13.90 -21.16 -23.11
C ARG A 389 -12.90 -20.02 -23.07
N THR A 390 -12.01 -20.05 -22.09
CA THR A 390 -10.95 -19.06 -21.95
C THR A 390 -9.65 -19.83 -21.96
N ASP A 391 -8.90 -19.66 -23.05
CA ASP A 391 -7.60 -20.30 -23.27
C ASP A 391 -6.73 -20.18 -22.02
N LEU A 392 -6.02 -21.26 -21.69
CA LEU A 392 -4.94 -21.25 -20.71
C LEU A 392 -3.84 -20.34 -21.27
N PRO A 393 -3.76 -19.07 -20.83
CA PRO A 393 -2.78 -18.15 -21.36
C PRO A 393 -1.44 -18.40 -20.68
N ASP A 394 -0.39 -17.77 -21.20
CA ASP A 394 0.89 -17.74 -20.52
C ASP A 394 0.81 -16.82 -19.27
N PRO A 395 0.88 -17.36 -18.04
CA PRO A 395 0.85 -16.53 -16.83
C PRO A 395 2.03 -15.56 -16.79
N ALA A 396 3.16 -15.87 -17.43
CA ALA A 396 4.29 -14.96 -17.52
C ALA A 396 3.92 -13.68 -18.26
N GLU A 397 3.25 -13.79 -19.42
CA GLU A 397 2.80 -12.66 -20.21
C GLU A 397 1.86 -11.75 -19.42
N GLN A 398 0.93 -12.34 -18.67
CA GLN A 398 -0.03 -11.59 -17.86
C GLN A 398 0.64 -10.86 -16.70
N PHE A 399 1.64 -11.51 -16.10
CA PHE A 399 2.37 -10.91 -15.01
C PHE A 399 3.21 -9.75 -15.53
N ASP A 400 3.88 -9.91 -16.67
CA ASP A 400 4.70 -8.88 -17.31
C ASP A 400 3.87 -7.67 -17.78
N GLN A 401 2.57 -7.86 -18.09
CA GLN A 401 1.62 -6.78 -18.40
C GLN A 401 1.08 -6.03 -17.17
N ALA A 402 1.30 -6.52 -15.95
CA ALA A 402 0.74 -5.91 -14.75
C ALA A 402 1.49 -4.63 -14.37
N LEU A 403 0.79 -3.49 -14.36
CA LEU A 403 1.35 -2.19 -13.94
C LEU A 403 1.99 -2.23 -12.55
N SER A 404 1.48 -3.08 -11.64
CA SER A 404 2.06 -3.26 -10.31
C SER A 404 3.52 -3.78 -10.31
N LEU A 405 4.02 -4.32 -11.43
CA LEU A 405 5.44 -4.68 -11.61
C LEU A 405 6.27 -3.59 -12.25
N THR A 406 5.67 -2.77 -13.13
CA THR A 406 6.38 -1.70 -13.84
C THR A 406 6.58 -0.49 -12.94
N LEU A 407 5.62 -0.20 -12.07
CA LEU A 407 5.66 0.93 -11.16
C LEU A 407 6.64 0.68 -10.00
N SER A 408 7.52 1.65 -9.79
CA SER A 408 8.38 1.80 -8.62
C SER A 408 7.57 2.08 -7.35
N ARG A 409 8.26 2.01 -6.20
CA ARG A 409 7.64 2.36 -4.90
C ARG A 409 7.20 3.81 -4.85
N ALA A 410 7.99 4.70 -5.41
CA ALA A 410 7.72 6.13 -5.40
C ALA A 410 6.48 6.46 -6.26
N GLU A 411 6.33 5.80 -7.41
CA GLU A 411 5.16 5.95 -8.29
C GLU A 411 3.89 5.43 -7.63
N LYS A 412 3.93 4.24 -7.02
CA LYS A 412 2.78 3.71 -6.28
C LYS A 412 2.35 4.62 -5.13
N ARG A 413 3.32 5.11 -4.36
CA ARG A 413 3.07 6.07 -3.28
C ARG A 413 2.48 7.37 -3.80
N ALA A 414 3.00 7.90 -4.90
CA ALA A 414 2.48 9.12 -5.51
C ALA A 414 1.03 8.94 -5.98
N LEU A 415 0.66 7.77 -6.53
CA LEU A 415 -0.73 7.46 -6.88
C LEU A 415 -1.64 7.43 -5.66
N ASP A 416 -1.17 6.84 -4.55
CA ASP A 416 -1.92 6.80 -3.28
C ASP A 416 -2.13 8.20 -2.69
N LEU A 417 -1.10 9.04 -2.77
CA LEU A 417 -1.17 10.43 -2.34
C LEU A 417 -2.12 11.24 -3.22
N LEU A 418 -2.02 11.13 -4.55
CA LEU A 418 -2.91 11.83 -5.49
C LEU A 418 -4.37 11.36 -5.40
N ALA A 419 -4.62 10.13 -4.93
CA ALA A 419 -5.97 9.66 -4.63
C ALA A 419 -6.59 10.37 -3.41
N GLY A 420 -5.76 10.78 -2.45
CA GLY A 420 -6.19 11.51 -1.25
C GLY A 420 -6.11 13.04 -1.38
N TRP A 421 -5.13 13.52 -2.13
CA TRP A 421 -4.73 14.92 -2.27
C TRP A 421 -4.68 15.27 -3.78
N PRO A 422 -5.84 15.52 -4.41
CA PRO A 422 -5.87 15.94 -5.82
C PRO A 422 -5.31 17.36 -5.98
N PHE A 423 -4.96 17.73 -7.22
CA PHE A 423 -4.42 19.06 -7.56
C PHE A 423 -3.08 19.37 -6.87
N CYS A 424 -2.23 18.35 -6.70
CA CYS A 424 -0.90 18.57 -6.15
C CYS A 424 0.04 19.18 -7.19
N SER A 425 0.67 20.30 -6.87
CA SER A 425 1.88 20.72 -7.56
C SER A 425 3.04 19.75 -7.31
N PRO A 426 4.10 19.74 -8.14
CA PRO A 426 5.28 18.92 -7.88
C PRO A 426 5.92 19.19 -6.51
N ALA A 427 5.97 20.45 -6.08
CA ALA A 427 6.52 20.83 -4.78
C ALA A 427 5.69 20.29 -3.61
N GLN A 428 4.36 20.37 -3.71
CA GLN A 428 3.46 19.80 -2.70
C GLN A 428 3.56 18.28 -2.64
N LEU A 429 3.56 17.60 -3.79
CA LEU A 429 3.75 16.15 -3.83
C LEU A 429 5.10 15.75 -3.24
N ALA A 430 6.16 16.51 -3.53
CA ALA A 430 7.48 16.30 -2.96
C ALA A 430 7.45 16.38 -1.42
N GLY A 431 6.73 17.36 -0.88
CA GLY A 431 6.49 17.49 0.55
C GLY A 431 5.75 16.29 1.15
N LEU A 432 4.62 15.90 0.54
CA LEU A 432 3.81 14.73 0.97
C LEU A 432 4.52 13.38 0.83
N MET A 433 5.54 13.30 -0.01
CA MET A 433 6.40 12.11 -0.18
C MET A 433 7.56 12.10 0.82
N ASP A 434 7.33 12.55 2.06
CA ASP A 434 8.34 12.72 3.12
C ASP A 434 9.47 13.69 2.75
N GLY A 435 9.13 14.83 2.14
CA GLY A 435 10.11 15.88 1.84
C GLY A 435 11.20 15.49 0.84
N VAL A 436 10.91 14.62 -0.13
CA VAL A 436 11.84 14.35 -1.24
C VAL A 436 12.08 15.62 -2.07
N SER A 437 13.14 15.64 -2.88
CA SER A 437 13.37 16.78 -3.78
C SER A 437 12.25 16.94 -4.81
N GLU A 438 11.91 18.19 -5.14
CA GLU A 438 10.94 18.51 -6.21
C GLU A 438 11.34 17.87 -7.54
N ARG A 439 12.64 17.79 -7.83
CA ARG A 439 13.16 17.09 -9.01
C ARG A 439 12.75 15.61 -9.03
N ARG A 440 12.80 14.92 -7.89
CA ARG A 440 12.37 13.52 -7.79
C ARG A 440 10.86 13.40 -7.94
N ALA A 441 10.07 14.29 -7.36
CA ALA A 441 8.62 14.31 -7.55
C ALA A 441 8.24 14.55 -9.03
N ASN A 442 8.89 15.52 -9.69
CA ASN A 442 8.73 15.77 -11.12
C ASN A 442 9.09 14.54 -11.97
N GLN A 443 10.17 13.83 -11.62
CA GLN A 443 10.53 12.58 -12.29
C GLN A 443 9.42 11.53 -12.15
N VAL A 444 8.93 11.30 -10.93
CA VAL A 444 7.83 10.36 -10.66
C VAL A 444 6.56 10.73 -11.41
N LEU A 445 6.19 12.01 -11.42
CA LEU A 445 5.01 12.50 -12.14
C LEU A 445 5.15 12.36 -13.65
N ARG A 446 6.35 12.58 -14.20
CA ARG A 446 6.62 12.34 -15.62
C ARG A 446 6.43 10.86 -15.96
N ASP A 447 7.02 9.97 -15.18
CA ASP A 447 6.96 8.53 -15.43
C ASP A 447 5.51 8.01 -15.30
N LEU A 448 4.76 8.50 -14.31
CA LEU A 448 3.32 8.23 -14.19
C LEU A 448 2.49 8.77 -15.37
N ARG A 449 2.87 9.92 -15.96
CA ARG A 449 2.23 10.46 -17.16
C ARG A 449 2.54 9.63 -18.41
N GLU A 450 3.77 9.13 -18.54
CA GLU A 450 4.16 8.22 -19.61
C GLU A 450 3.34 6.91 -19.54
N HIS A 451 3.01 6.46 -18.33
CA HIS A 451 2.06 5.37 -18.11
C HIS A 451 0.58 5.76 -18.27
N GLY A 452 0.28 7.03 -18.52
CA GLY A 452 -1.07 7.56 -18.66
C GLY A 452 -1.90 7.47 -17.37
N LEU A 453 -1.27 7.36 -16.20
CA LEU A 453 -1.96 7.17 -14.92
C LEU A 453 -2.32 8.49 -14.24
N VAL A 454 -1.58 9.55 -14.53
CA VAL A 454 -1.85 10.90 -14.03
C VAL A 454 -1.94 11.88 -15.20
N GLN A 455 -2.63 12.99 -14.98
CA GLN A 455 -2.71 14.10 -15.92
C GLN A 455 -2.32 15.42 -15.24
N ARG A 456 -1.90 16.37 -16.06
CA ARG A 456 -1.55 17.72 -15.63
C ARG A 456 -2.69 18.64 -16.01
N GLU A 457 -3.22 19.33 -15.01
CA GLU A 457 -4.15 20.44 -15.15
C GLU A 457 -3.46 21.76 -14.84
N GLU A 458 -4.17 22.87 -15.07
CA GLU A 458 -3.72 24.21 -14.66
C GLU A 458 -3.36 24.27 -13.18
N LEU A 459 -4.13 23.55 -12.35
CA LEU A 459 -4.06 23.62 -10.89
C LEU A 459 -3.08 22.62 -10.26
N GLY A 460 -2.47 21.73 -11.06
CA GLY A 460 -1.55 20.70 -10.58
C GLY A 460 -1.80 19.35 -11.23
N TYR A 461 -1.42 18.29 -10.53
CA TYR A 461 -1.56 16.91 -11.01
C TYR A 461 -2.70 16.19 -10.30
N LEU A 462 -3.33 15.28 -11.02
CA LEU A 462 -4.39 14.43 -10.51
C LEU A 462 -4.46 13.09 -11.27
N LEU A 463 -5.25 12.15 -10.78
CA LEU A 463 -5.40 10.83 -11.37
C LEU A 463 -6.26 10.86 -12.65
N SER A 464 -5.77 10.25 -13.71
CA SER A 464 -6.60 9.97 -14.89
C SER A 464 -7.62 8.85 -14.62
N ASP A 465 -8.54 8.61 -15.56
CA ASP A 465 -9.42 7.43 -15.56
C ASP A 465 -8.65 6.11 -15.45
N ALA A 466 -7.51 6.01 -16.14
CA ALA A 466 -6.65 4.84 -16.10
C ALA A 466 -6.00 4.67 -14.72
N GLY A 467 -5.57 5.77 -14.09
CA GLY A 467 -5.05 5.79 -12.73
C GLY A 467 -6.09 5.36 -11.69
N LEU A 468 -7.29 5.93 -11.75
CA LEU A 468 -8.40 5.56 -10.86
C LEU A 468 -8.84 4.11 -11.08
N THR A 469 -8.92 3.66 -12.33
CA THR A 469 -9.23 2.27 -12.67
C THR A 469 -8.16 1.32 -12.14
N TYR A 470 -6.89 1.67 -12.27
CA TYR A 470 -5.78 0.90 -11.72
C TYR A 470 -5.92 0.75 -10.20
N LEU A 471 -6.11 1.87 -9.47
CA LEU A 471 -6.27 1.84 -8.02
C LEU A 471 -7.53 1.08 -7.58
N ALA A 472 -8.65 1.27 -8.27
CA ALA A 472 -9.89 0.54 -8.01
C ALA A 472 -9.70 -0.97 -8.17
N ARG A 473 -8.99 -1.41 -9.21
CA ARG A 473 -8.65 -2.82 -9.40
C ARG A 473 -7.71 -3.32 -8.32
N ARG A 474 -6.65 -2.57 -8.01
CA ARG A 474 -5.65 -2.89 -6.98
C ARG A 474 -6.30 -3.14 -5.61
N ASP A 475 -7.26 -2.30 -5.23
CA ASP A 475 -7.91 -2.30 -3.92
C ASP A 475 -9.30 -2.98 -3.91
N ARG A 476 -9.71 -3.59 -5.04
CA ARG A 476 -11.04 -4.22 -5.21
C ARG A 476 -12.20 -3.26 -4.90
N ALA A 477 -12.02 -1.98 -5.22
CA ALA A 477 -13.10 -1.00 -5.20
C ALA A 477 -13.91 -1.07 -6.50
N ALA A 478 -15.16 -0.63 -6.46
CA ALA A 478 -15.99 -0.54 -7.65
C ALA A 478 -15.50 0.62 -8.53
N VAL A 479 -15.17 0.34 -9.80
CA VAL A 479 -14.60 1.33 -10.72
C VAL A 479 -15.53 2.53 -10.90
N GLY A 480 -16.83 2.31 -11.15
CA GLY A 480 -17.80 3.41 -11.37
C GLY A 480 -17.79 4.45 -10.23
N PRO A 481 -18.15 4.08 -8.99
CA PRO A 481 -18.07 4.98 -7.84
C PRO A 481 -16.66 5.54 -7.55
N THR A 482 -15.61 4.90 -8.08
CA THR A 482 -14.23 5.38 -7.94
C THR A 482 -13.89 6.46 -8.97
N LEU A 483 -14.40 6.35 -10.20
CA LEU A 483 -14.23 7.38 -11.23
C LEU A 483 -14.86 8.71 -10.78
N ASP A 484 -15.94 8.66 -10.01
CA ASP A 484 -16.62 9.85 -9.45
C ASP A 484 -15.77 10.65 -8.45
N ARG A 485 -14.64 10.11 -7.98
CA ARG A 485 -13.79 10.78 -6.99
C ARG A 485 -13.00 11.93 -7.60
N TRP A 486 -12.11 11.67 -8.56
CA TRP A 486 -11.09 12.65 -8.99
C TRP A 486 -10.78 12.64 -10.50
N THR A 487 -11.76 12.38 -11.39
CA THR A 487 -11.52 12.40 -12.85
C THR A 487 -11.91 13.73 -13.51
N PRO A 488 -11.09 14.29 -14.43
CA PRO A 488 -11.42 15.49 -15.21
C PRO A 488 -12.04 15.24 -16.58
N LEU A 489 -12.19 13.98 -17.02
CA LEU A 489 -12.75 13.61 -18.33
C LEU A 489 -14.15 12.98 -18.13
N ARG A 490 -15.24 13.37 -18.81
CA ARG A 490 -15.48 13.90 -20.17
C ARG A 490 -16.70 14.85 -20.26
N ASP A 491 -16.78 15.59 -21.36
CA ASP A 491 -18.00 16.22 -21.90
C ASP A 491 -18.44 15.46 -23.17
N GLU A 492 -19.68 15.46 -23.68
CA GLU A 492 -20.68 16.55 -23.73
C GLU A 492 -21.94 16.40 -22.83
N GLU A 493 -22.11 15.29 -22.10
CA GLU A 493 -23.14 15.13 -21.03
C GLU A 493 -22.62 14.27 -19.83
N GLY A 494 -21.31 14.35 -19.49
CA GLY A 494 -20.68 13.74 -18.29
C GLY A 494 -19.44 12.88 -18.57
N TYR A 495 -18.47 12.65 -17.67
CA TYR A 495 -18.29 12.99 -16.24
C TYR A 495 -17.34 14.17 -15.96
N ILE A 496 -17.77 15.10 -15.10
CA ILE A 496 -16.89 15.79 -14.16
C ILE A 496 -17.28 15.21 -12.80
N GLY A 497 -16.39 14.49 -12.11
CA GLY A 497 -16.76 13.86 -10.84
C GLY A 497 -17.43 14.88 -9.91
N SER A 498 -18.55 14.53 -9.27
CA SER A 498 -19.29 15.48 -8.41
C SER A 498 -18.40 16.10 -7.32
N LEU A 499 -17.41 15.33 -6.86
CA LEU A 499 -16.36 15.76 -5.94
C LEU A 499 -15.32 16.67 -6.61
N VAL A 500 -14.91 16.42 -7.85
CA VAL A 500 -14.04 17.31 -8.64
C VAL A 500 -14.71 18.63 -8.94
N GLN A 501 -15.97 18.64 -9.36
CA GLN A 501 -16.70 19.88 -9.67
C GLN A 501 -16.90 20.72 -8.40
N THR A 502 -17.26 20.08 -7.29
CA THR A 502 -17.34 20.72 -5.97
C THR A 502 -15.96 21.20 -5.49
N ALA A 503 -14.90 20.41 -5.71
CA ALA A 503 -13.54 20.73 -5.29
C ALA A 503 -12.84 21.76 -6.19
N ALA A 504 -13.12 21.82 -7.49
CA ALA A 504 -12.66 22.85 -8.41
C ALA A 504 -13.29 24.19 -8.04
N ASN A 505 -14.59 24.19 -7.70
CA ASN A 505 -15.27 25.35 -7.11
C ASN A 505 -14.66 25.76 -5.75
N GLN A 506 -14.02 24.82 -5.04
CA GLN A 506 -13.32 25.03 -3.77
C GLN A 506 -11.79 25.01 -3.91
N HIS A 507 -11.23 25.15 -5.12
CA HIS A 507 -9.84 24.81 -5.43
C HIS A 507 -8.82 25.45 -4.48
N ARG A 508 -8.91 26.76 -4.23
CA ARG A 508 -7.93 27.45 -3.36
C ARG A 508 -7.95 26.92 -1.92
N HIS A 509 -9.09 26.39 -1.47
CA HIS A 509 -9.21 25.74 -0.16
C HIS A 509 -8.36 24.47 -0.15
N GLN A 510 -8.60 23.59 -1.13
CA GLN A 510 -7.86 22.34 -1.24
C GLN A 510 -6.35 22.58 -1.49
N GLY A 511 -6.01 23.60 -2.27
CA GLY A 511 -4.63 24.04 -2.49
C GLY A 511 -3.96 24.46 -1.19
N GLY A 512 -4.64 25.26 -0.36
CA GLY A 512 -4.14 25.67 0.96
C GLY A 512 -4.00 24.52 1.95
N VAL A 513 -5.00 23.62 2.03
CA VAL A 513 -4.91 22.39 2.85
C VAL A 513 -3.73 21.53 2.40
N THR A 514 -3.60 21.30 1.09
CA THR A 514 -2.52 20.47 0.51
C THR A 514 -1.15 21.11 0.74
N GLU A 515 -1.04 22.43 0.62
CA GLU A 515 0.18 23.18 0.94
C GLU A 515 0.57 23.02 2.40
N PHE A 516 -0.37 23.22 3.32
CA PHE A 516 -0.15 23.01 4.75
C PHE A 516 0.36 21.59 5.03
N CYS A 517 -0.37 20.57 4.55
CA CYS A 517 -0.04 19.16 4.75
C CYS A 517 1.33 18.77 4.14
N ALA A 518 1.63 19.29 2.95
CA ALA A 518 2.91 19.06 2.28
C ALA A 518 4.08 19.68 3.06
N ARG A 519 3.92 20.90 3.56
CA ARG A 519 4.93 21.58 4.40
C ARG A 519 5.16 20.84 5.70
N LEU A 520 4.07 20.47 6.40
CA LEU A 520 4.13 19.68 7.63
C LEU A 520 4.91 18.37 7.42
N SER A 521 4.57 17.61 6.38
CA SER A 521 5.25 16.35 6.06
C SER A 521 6.73 16.57 5.73
N ALA A 522 7.06 17.62 4.97
CA ALA A 522 8.44 17.95 4.64
C ALA A 522 9.27 18.42 5.85
N GLU A 523 8.68 19.14 6.78
CA GLU A 523 9.33 19.57 8.02
C GLU A 523 9.55 18.41 8.98
N ALA A 524 8.53 17.57 9.19
CA ALA A 524 8.64 16.38 10.03
C ALA A 524 9.72 15.42 9.50
N ALA A 525 9.77 15.19 8.18
CA ALA A 525 10.79 14.32 7.57
C ALA A 525 12.23 14.83 7.72
N ARG A 526 12.42 16.15 7.90
CA ARG A 526 13.74 16.78 8.11
C ARG A 526 14.12 16.88 9.58
N SER A 527 13.16 16.68 10.49
CA SER A 527 13.34 16.86 11.92
C SER A 527 13.58 15.51 12.61
N PRO A 528 14.70 15.32 13.32
CA PRO A 528 14.90 14.10 14.12
C PRO A 528 14.01 14.04 15.36
N GLU A 529 13.49 15.19 15.81
CA GLU A 529 12.65 15.32 17.01
C GLU A 529 11.16 15.06 16.75
N HIS A 530 10.78 14.99 15.47
CA HIS A 530 9.39 14.93 15.06
C HIS A 530 9.11 13.69 14.23
N GLU A 531 7.95 13.10 14.45
CA GLU A 531 7.46 12.00 13.64
C GLU A 531 6.00 12.25 13.29
N LEU A 532 5.67 12.10 12.01
CA LEU A 532 4.33 12.34 11.50
C LEU A 532 3.72 11.01 11.07
N LEU A 533 2.59 10.65 11.67
CA LEU A 533 1.79 9.49 11.28
C LEU A 533 0.39 9.91 10.85
N ASP A 534 -0.26 9.05 10.07
CA ASP A 534 -1.67 9.16 9.71
C ASP A 534 -2.09 10.53 9.14
N LEU A 535 -1.25 11.14 8.29
CA LEU A 535 -1.62 12.36 7.57
C LEU A 535 -2.73 12.07 6.55
N LEU A 536 -3.99 12.27 6.96
CA LEU A 536 -5.18 11.90 6.22
C LEU A 536 -5.98 13.13 5.72
N PRO A 537 -6.52 13.09 4.50
CA PRO A 537 -7.41 14.13 3.96
C PRO A 537 -8.82 14.01 4.52
N THR A 538 -9.64 15.06 4.30
CA THR A 538 -11.02 15.24 4.80
C THR A 538 -11.89 13.98 4.71
N GLN A 539 -11.88 13.31 3.55
CA GLN A 539 -12.72 12.14 3.31
C GLN A 539 -12.33 10.93 4.16
N ARG A 540 -11.06 10.87 4.60
CA ARG A 540 -10.53 9.82 5.45
C ARG A 540 -10.51 10.22 6.93
N SER A 541 -10.47 11.52 7.22
CA SER A 541 -10.47 12.10 8.56
C SER A 541 -11.88 12.31 9.16
N GLN A 542 -12.95 12.08 8.39
CA GLN A 542 -14.33 12.21 8.88
C GLN A 542 -14.59 11.39 10.15
N ILE A 543 -15.18 12.06 11.15
CA ILE A 543 -15.58 11.47 12.43
C ILE A 543 -17.11 11.50 12.52
N SER A 544 -17.72 10.45 13.05
CA SER A 544 -19.15 10.40 13.36
C SER A 544 -19.31 10.08 14.83
N TYR A 545 -20.02 10.93 15.56
CA TYR A 545 -20.21 10.83 17.01
C TYR A 545 -21.67 11.09 17.37
N GLU A 546 -22.07 10.69 18.58
CA GLU A 546 -23.39 10.98 19.13
C GLU A 546 -23.29 12.03 20.22
N HIS A 547 -24.17 13.03 20.20
CA HIS A 547 -24.26 14.02 21.26
C HIS A 547 -25.74 14.30 21.54
N ARG A 548 -26.17 14.04 22.78
CA ARG A 548 -27.59 14.14 23.19
C ARG A 548 -28.52 13.33 22.26
N TRP A 549 -28.21 12.05 22.06
CA TRP A 549 -29.01 11.11 21.26
C TRP A 549 -29.14 11.44 19.77
N THR A 550 -28.36 12.42 19.29
CA THR A 550 -28.34 12.81 17.88
C THR A 550 -26.97 12.54 17.30
N ARG A 551 -26.93 11.86 16.15
CA ARG A 551 -25.69 11.58 15.42
C ARG A 551 -25.25 12.82 14.65
N TYR A 552 -24.01 13.23 14.87
CA TYR A 552 -23.38 14.34 14.15
C TYR A 552 -22.10 13.88 13.46
N PRO A 553 -21.81 14.43 12.28
CA PRO A 553 -20.50 14.30 11.67
C PRO A 553 -19.59 15.47 12.05
N LEU A 554 -18.28 15.21 12.06
CA LEU A 554 -17.20 16.20 12.05
C LEU A 554 -16.34 15.94 10.81
N TYR A 555 -15.98 17.01 10.10
CA TYR A 555 -15.26 16.97 8.83
C TYR A 555 -14.02 17.85 8.88
N PRO A 556 -12.99 17.47 9.65
CA PRO A 556 -11.74 18.22 9.63
C PRO A 556 -11.10 18.10 8.24
N ASP A 557 -10.54 19.19 7.73
CA ASP A 557 -9.93 19.22 6.40
C ASP A 557 -8.77 18.23 6.26
N ALA A 558 -8.02 18.04 7.34
CA ALA A 558 -7.03 16.99 7.49
C ALA A 558 -6.93 16.53 8.95
N SER A 559 -6.30 15.39 9.18
CA SER A 559 -5.91 14.95 10.51
C SER A 559 -4.57 14.24 10.47
N PHE A 560 -3.86 14.23 11.60
CA PHE A 560 -2.60 13.52 11.74
C PHE A 560 -2.25 13.28 13.22
N GLN A 561 -1.28 12.40 13.44
CA GLN A 561 -0.58 12.27 14.72
C GLN A 561 0.83 12.85 14.58
N LEU A 562 1.23 13.67 15.54
CA LEU A 562 2.57 14.23 15.62
C LEU A 562 3.23 13.77 16.90
N ARG A 563 4.40 13.14 16.78
CA ARG A 563 5.30 12.92 17.92
C ARG A 563 6.17 14.15 18.13
N ALA A 564 6.25 14.62 19.36
CA ALA A 564 7.22 15.60 19.79
C ALA A 564 7.64 15.30 21.23
N HIS A 565 8.94 15.38 21.53
CA HIS A 565 9.48 15.08 22.87
C HIS A 565 9.00 13.75 23.48
N ASP A 566 8.93 12.70 22.65
CA ASP A 566 8.45 11.35 22.99
C ASP A 566 6.95 11.20 23.29
N ASP A 567 6.17 12.27 23.18
CA ASP A 567 4.71 12.24 23.30
C ASP A 567 4.04 12.34 21.92
N TRP A 568 3.00 11.52 21.72
CA TRP A 568 2.12 11.61 20.55
C TRP A 568 0.98 12.59 20.82
N HIS A 569 0.65 13.40 19.82
CA HIS A 569 -0.48 14.32 19.85
C HIS A 569 -1.33 14.19 18.59
N TRP A 570 -2.63 13.99 18.78
CA TRP A 570 -3.59 14.05 17.69
C TRP A 570 -3.89 15.49 17.28
N CYS A 571 -3.94 15.75 15.98
CA CYS A 571 -4.25 17.05 15.42
C CYS A 571 -5.41 16.94 14.40
N LEU A 572 -6.37 17.85 14.49
CA LEU A 572 -7.46 18.05 13.54
C LEU A 572 -7.29 19.41 12.87
N VAL A 573 -7.20 19.44 11.55
CA VAL A 573 -6.90 20.66 10.79
C VAL A 573 -8.18 21.24 10.21
N GLU A 574 -8.31 22.55 10.32
CA GLU A 574 -9.37 23.37 9.74
C GLU A 574 -8.71 24.50 8.95
N PHE A 575 -8.80 24.44 7.62
CA PHE A 575 -8.31 25.51 6.77
C PHE A 575 -9.41 26.54 6.54
N GLU A 576 -9.06 27.81 6.57
CA GLU A 576 -10.01 28.91 6.46
C GLU A 576 -9.54 30.00 5.50
N ARG A 577 -10.30 30.16 4.42
CA ARG A 577 -10.01 31.14 3.36
C ARG A 577 -10.47 32.55 3.68
N ARG A 578 -11.64 32.67 4.31
CA ARG A 578 -12.28 33.97 4.54
C ARG A 578 -12.08 34.37 5.99
N ALA A 579 -11.96 35.67 6.22
CA ALA A 579 -12.18 36.22 7.56
C ALA A 579 -13.55 35.73 8.04
N THR A 580 -13.56 34.83 9.01
CA THR A 580 -14.80 34.38 9.63
C THR A 580 -15.41 35.61 10.27
N THR A 581 -16.58 36.05 9.82
CA THR A 581 -17.26 37.14 10.51
C THR A 581 -17.45 36.71 11.97
N PRO A 582 -17.24 37.60 12.96
CA PRO A 582 -17.33 37.23 14.37
C PRO A 582 -18.63 36.50 14.74
N ARG A 583 -19.73 36.79 14.01
CA ARG A 583 -21.03 36.12 14.15
C ARG A 583 -21.04 34.62 13.76
N ARG A 584 -20.16 34.18 12.85
CA ARG A 584 -20.09 32.79 12.36
C ARG A 584 -19.11 31.90 13.14
N VAL A 585 -18.18 32.51 13.88
CA VAL A 585 -17.23 31.78 14.75
C VAL A 585 -17.95 30.87 15.76
N PRO A 586 -19.03 31.30 16.45
CA PRO A 586 -19.83 30.40 17.28
C PRO A 586 -20.35 29.15 16.58
N GLU A 587 -20.85 29.29 15.36
CA GLU A 587 -21.42 28.18 14.59
C GLU A 587 -20.33 27.18 14.21
N ARG A 588 -19.15 27.68 13.82
CA ARG A 588 -18.01 26.85 13.46
C ARG A 588 -17.48 26.06 14.67
N LEU A 589 -17.28 26.74 15.79
CA LEU A 589 -16.83 26.11 17.04
C LEU A 589 -17.89 25.19 17.65
N ARG A 590 -19.18 25.35 17.32
CA ARG A 590 -20.26 24.50 17.82
C ARG A 590 -20.05 23.02 17.50
N ALA A 591 -19.53 22.69 16.31
CA ALA A 591 -19.26 21.30 15.94
C ALA A 591 -18.21 20.66 16.85
N TYR A 592 -17.12 21.38 17.11
CA TYR A 592 -16.07 20.95 18.03
C TYR A 592 -16.56 20.92 19.48
N ARG A 593 -17.30 21.92 19.95
CA ARG A 593 -17.90 21.91 21.30
C ARG A 593 -18.78 20.68 21.54
N ARG A 594 -19.62 20.32 20.56
CA ARG A 594 -20.43 19.10 20.62
C ARG A 594 -19.55 17.86 20.63
N TYR A 595 -18.50 17.83 19.82
CA TYR A 595 -17.57 16.71 19.76
C TYR A 595 -16.84 16.51 21.09
N PHE A 596 -16.18 17.54 21.63
CA PHE A 596 -15.54 17.52 22.95
C PHE A 596 -16.51 17.23 24.10
N GLY A 597 -17.77 17.65 23.99
CA GLY A 597 -18.83 17.32 24.95
C GLY A 597 -19.50 15.95 24.77
N SER A 598 -19.13 15.17 23.75
CA SER A 598 -19.82 13.92 23.41
C SER A 598 -19.33 12.68 24.18
N GLY A 599 -18.16 12.76 24.82
CA GLY A 599 -17.47 11.60 25.42
C GLY A 599 -16.74 10.70 24.41
N TYR A 600 -16.92 10.89 23.09
CA TYR A 600 -16.27 10.07 22.05
C TYR A 600 -14.81 10.45 21.78
N VAL A 601 -14.38 11.66 22.18
CA VAL A 601 -13.08 12.22 21.80
C VAL A 601 -11.89 11.36 22.26
N ARG A 602 -11.85 11.01 23.55
CA ARG A 602 -10.77 10.16 24.08
C ARG A 602 -10.74 8.78 23.41
N PRO A 603 -11.87 8.05 23.28
CA PRO A 603 -11.94 6.82 22.50
C PRO A 603 -11.42 6.97 21.07
N ASP A 604 -11.78 8.05 20.37
CA ASP A 604 -11.38 8.29 18.98
C ASP A 604 -9.87 8.56 18.83
N HIS A 605 -9.20 9.03 19.89
CA HIS A 605 -7.82 9.52 19.86
C HIS A 605 -6.90 8.88 20.92
N GLY A 606 -7.08 7.58 21.19
CA GLY A 606 -6.16 6.82 22.06
C GLY A 606 -6.08 7.32 23.51
N GLY A 607 -7.19 7.85 24.04
CA GLY A 607 -7.26 8.42 25.38
C GLY A 607 -6.88 9.90 25.45
N GLN A 608 -6.34 10.47 24.37
CA GLN A 608 -5.88 11.85 24.31
C GLN A 608 -6.97 12.79 23.78
N LEU A 609 -6.84 14.09 24.09
CA LEU A 609 -7.65 15.12 23.44
C LEU A 609 -6.89 15.66 22.24
N PRO A 610 -7.49 15.66 21.03
CA PRO A 610 -6.84 16.21 19.85
C PRO A 610 -6.75 17.73 19.96
N LEU A 611 -5.67 18.28 19.41
CA LEU A 611 -5.51 19.71 19.14
C LEU A 611 -6.28 20.07 17.87
N VAL A 612 -7.09 21.12 17.92
CA VAL A 612 -7.72 21.67 16.71
C VAL A 612 -6.85 22.79 16.16
N LEU A 613 -6.39 22.64 14.93
CA LEU A 613 -5.48 23.56 14.25
C LEU A 613 -6.26 24.35 13.20
N PHE A 614 -6.52 25.63 13.47
CA PHE A 614 -7.10 26.54 12.50
C PHE A 614 -6.00 27.23 11.69
N VAL A 615 -6.02 27.06 10.38
CA VAL A 615 -5.04 27.66 9.46
C VAL A 615 -5.76 28.64 8.56
N PHE A 616 -5.40 29.92 8.66
CA PHE A 616 -6.03 30.99 7.89
C PHE A 616 -5.20 31.40 6.68
N GLU A 617 -5.87 31.85 5.63
CA GLU A 617 -5.18 32.42 4.45
C GLU A 617 -4.43 33.72 4.79
N THR A 618 -4.89 34.49 5.79
CA THR A 618 -4.29 35.79 6.16
C THR A 618 -4.23 35.99 7.67
N GLU A 619 -3.26 36.79 8.14
CA GLU A 619 -3.16 37.18 9.55
C GLU A 619 -4.42 37.91 10.04
N ARG A 620 -5.02 38.77 9.21
CA ARG A 620 -6.24 39.48 9.59
C ARG A 620 -7.41 38.53 9.91
N ALA A 621 -7.56 37.47 9.14
CA ALA A 621 -8.57 36.44 9.37
C ALA A 621 -8.30 35.68 10.66
N GLU A 622 -7.04 35.31 10.90
CA GLU A 622 -6.58 34.69 12.15
C GLU A 622 -6.93 35.56 13.37
N SER A 623 -6.55 36.85 13.36
CA SER A 623 -6.83 37.77 14.47
C SER A 623 -8.33 37.95 14.72
N THR A 624 -9.12 38.12 13.65
CA THR A 624 -10.59 38.27 13.78
C THR A 624 -11.22 37.01 14.38
N PHE A 625 -10.72 35.84 14.01
CA PHE A 625 -11.18 34.57 14.56
C PHE A 625 -10.83 34.44 16.04
N LEU A 626 -9.59 34.73 16.42
CA LEU A 626 -9.13 34.69 17.83
C LEU A 626 -9.98 35.60 18.72
N ASP A 627 -10.19 36.86 18.32
CA ASP A 627 -10.98 37.85 19.06
C ASP A 627 -12.44 37.38 19.27
N ALA A 628 -13.01 36.73 18.27
CA ALA A 628 -14.38 36.23 18.32
C ALA A 628 -14.47 34.91 19.12
N ALA A 629 -13.47 34.05 19.01
CA ALA A 629 -13.45 32.75 19.66
C ALA A 629 -13.22 32.84 21.19
N GLU A 630 -12.50 33.87 21.67
CA GLU A 630 -12.35 34.21 23.10
C GLU A 630 -13.71 34.29 23.81
N ARG A 631 -14.76 34.71 23.11
CA ARG A 631 -16.09 34.93 23.68
C ARG A 631 -16.99 33.69 23.70
N VAL A 632 -16.56 32.56 23.12
CA VAL A 632 -17.52 31.52 22.68
C VAL A 632 -17.16 30.08 23.05
N SER A 633 -15.89 29.69 23.16
CA SER A 633 -15.57 28.26 23.34
C SER A 633 -14.31 28.00 24.15
N PRO A 634 -14.34 27.09 25.14
CA PRO A 634 -13.15 26.62 25.85
C PRO A 634 -12.43 25.44 25.17
N ALA A 635 -12.56 25.29 23.84
CA ALA A 635 -11.93 24.16 23.15
C ALA A 635 -10.43 24.42 22.96
N PRO A 636 -9.55 23.41 23.12
CA PRO A 636 -8.12 23.57 22.91
C PRO A 636 -7.85 23.68 21.40
N PHE A 637 -7.76 24.90 20.91
CA PHE A 637 -7.40 25.16 19.52
C PHE A 637 -6.21 26.10 19.42
N LEU A 638 -5.45 25.91 18.35
CA LEU A 638 -4.38 26.78 17.92
C LEU A 638 -4.78 27.42 16.60
N SER A 639 -4.34 28.65 16.38
CA SER A 639 -4.48 29.30 15.10
C SER A 639 -3.12 29.63 14.50
N SER A 640 -3.05 29.61 13.19
CA SER A 640 -1.94 30.16 12.43
C SER A 640 -2.45 30.75 11.12
N ASN A 641 -1.59 31.41 10.37
CA ASN A 641 -1.88 31.83 9.01
C ASN A 641 -0.76 31.40 8.06
N LEU A 642 -1.07 31.37 6.76
CA LEU A 642 -0.14 30.89 5.74
C LEU A 642 1.17 31.69 5.71
N ASP A 643 1.15 33.01 5.92
CA ASP A 643 2.37 33.83 5.93
C ASP A 643 3.29 33.41 7.08
N ALA A 644 2.75 33.29 8.29
CA ALA A 644 3.48 32.83 9.47
C ALA A 644 4.03 31.40 9.30
N ILE A 645 3.24 30.49 8.74
CA ILE A 645 3.67 29.12 8.42
C ILE A 645 4.79 29.13 7.36
N CYS A 646 4.70 30.00 6.36
CA CYS A 646 5.73 30.12 5.32
C CYS A 646 7.05 30.65 5.87
N GLU A 647 7.00 31.65 6.75
CA GLU A 647 8.17 32.30 7.33
C GLU A 647 8.83 31.46 8.43
N GLN A 648 8.02 30.87 9.31
CA GLN A 648 8.48 30.29 10.58
C GLN A 648 8.37 28.75 10.60
N GLY A 649 7.70 28.15 9.62
CA GLY A 649 7.46 26.72 9.52
C GLY A 649 6.21 26.26 10.28
N VAL A 650 5.65 25.11 9.87
CA VAL A 650 4.52 24.46 10.55
C VAL A 650 4.92 23.94 11.93
N LEU A 651 6.10 23.35 12.07
CA LEU A 651 6.61 22.87 13.37
C LEU A 651 7.35 23.98 14.14
N GLY A 652 7.61 25.11 13.49
CA GLY A 652 8.26 26.26 14.13
C GLY A 652 7.29 27.13 14.92
N ARG A 653 7.76 28.33 15.26
CA ARG A 653 7.01 29.27 16.11
C ARG A 653 5.91 29.99 15.33
N SER A 654 4.99 29.28 14.68
CA SER A 654 3.95 29.88 13.83
C SER A 654 2.56 29.91 14.48
N TRP A 655 2.38 29.33 15.67
CA TRP A 655 1.05 29.09 16.25
C TRP A 655 0.70 30.01 17.41
N ARG A 656 -0.51 30.58 17.38
CA ARG A 656 -1.11 31.34 18.49
C ARG A 656 -2.11 30.47 19.26
N ALA A 657 -2.07 30.55 20.58
CA ALA A 657 -3.01 29.85 21.46
C ALA A 657 -4.28 30.66 21.72
N TRP A 658 -5.37 29.94 21.94
CA TRP A 658 -6.57 30.52 22.53
C TRP A 658 -6.34 30.95 24.00
N GLY A 659 -6.92 32.08 24.41
CA GLY A 659 -6.95 32.55 25.80
C GLY A 659 -5.69 33.28 26.29
N VAL A 660 -4.65 33.37 25.47
CA VAL A 660 -3.44 34.13 25.79
C VAL A 660 -3.47 35.43 24.99
N ARG A 661 -3.62 36.60 25.64
CA ARG A 661 -3.50 37.94 25.03
C ARG A 661 -2.05 38.28 24.65
N VAL A 662 -1.28 37.31 24.18
CA VAL A 662 0.14 37.48 23.90
C VAL A 662 0.31 37.38 22.38
N PRO A 663 1.02 38.34 21.75
CA PRO A 663 1.30 38.30 20.31
C PRO A 663 2.24 37.17 19.90
N ASP A 664 2.90 36.55 20.89
CA ASP A 664 3.92 35.53 20.69
C ASP A 664 3.35 34.29 20.03
N ARG A 665 4.02 33.88 18.96
CA ARG A 665 3.79 32.61 18.31
C ARG A 665 4.69 31.56 18.95
N HIS A 666 4.14 30.37 19.14
CA HIS A 666 4.78 29.26 19.80
C HIS A 666 4.93 28.09 18.84
N ARG A 667 5.77 27.12 19.23
CA ARG A 667 5.87 25.86 18.51
C ARG A 667 4.68 24.97 18.81
N LEU A 668 4.35 24.10 17.86
CA LEU A 668 3.23 23.17 17.98
C LEU A 668 3.43 22.24 19.20
N GLU A 669 4.66 21.77 19.45
CA GLU A 669 4.98 20.88 20.58
C GLU A 669 4.82 21.52 21.97
N GLN A 670 4.93 22.83 22.08
CA GLN A 670 4.88 23.53 23.38
C GLN A 670 3.47 23.54 23.98
N TYR A 671 2.46 23.23 23.18
CA TYR A 671 1.06 23.28 23.60
C TYR A 671 0.56 22.06 24.35
N GLY A 672 1.18 20.88 24.15
CA GLY A 672 0.91 19.72 25.00
C GLY A 672 1.19 20.02 26.48
N GLN A 673 2.27 20.77 26.75
CA GLN A 673 2.66 21.22 28.09
C GLN A 673 1.73 22.30 28.65
N LEU A 674 1.27 23.24 27.81
CA LEU A 674 0.36 24.33 28.22
C LEU A 674 -1.05 23.83 28.56
N LEU A 675 -1.55 22.81 27.86
CA LEU A 675 -2.84 22.18 28.20
C LEU A 675 -2.78 21.38 29.50
N GLY A 676 -1.64 20.75 29.80
CA GLY A 676 -1.40 20.09 31.09
C GLY A 676 -1.42 21.05 32.28
N GLN A 677 -0.92 22.28 32.09
CA GLN A 677 -0.92 23.32 33.13
C GLN A 677 -2.29 23.99 33.33
N GLN A 678 -3.14 24.06 32.29
CA GLN A 678 -4.52 24.57 32.43
C GLN A 678 -5.46 23.56 33.12
N SER A 679 -5.16 22.25 33.04
CA SER A 679 -5.93 21.20 33.71
C SER A 679 -5.71 21.12 35.23
N THR A 680 -4.69 21.79 35.78
CA THR A 680 -4.38 21.83 37.22
C THR A 680 -4.80 23.15 37.88
N ALA A 681 -5.34 24.11 37.12
CA ALA A 681 -5.97 25.29 37.69
C ALA A 681 -7.31 24.88 38.35
N PRO A 682 -7.53 25.16 39.65
CA PRO A 682 -8.74 24.76 40.34
C PRO A 682 -9.95 25.42 39.68
N THR A 683 -10.92 24.62 39.28
CA THR A 683 -12.22 25.01 38.73
C THR A 683 -13.04 25.78 39.79
N THR A 684 -12.67 27.02 40.11
CA THR A 684 -13.37 27.84 41.11
C THR A 684 -14.66 28.48 40.59
N ARG A 685 -15.18 28.06 39.43
CA ARG A 685 -16.42 28.62 38.83
C ARG A 685 -17.51 27.60 38.49
N ALA A 686 -17.39 26.34 38.93
CA ALA A 686 -18.43 25.33 38.74
C ALA A 686 -19.41 25.18 39.93
N GLN A 687 -19.35 26.05 40.95
CA GLN A 687 -20.24 26.00 42.12
C GLN A 687 -21.40 27.02 42.12
N GLN A 688 -21.61 27.80 41.05
CA GLN A 688 -22.72 28.77 40.98
C GLN A 688 -23.89 28.40 40.06
N PHE A 689 -23.94 27.18 39.55
CA PHE A 689 -25.16 26.63 38.94
C PHE A 689 -25.41 25.21 39.45
N ARG A 690 -25.97 25.14 40.66
CA ARG A 690 -26.83 24.05 41.12
C ARG A 690 -28.09 24.66 41.69
#